data_AF-A0A7W7CGF5-F1
#
_entry.id   AF-A0A7W7CGF5-F1
#
_cell.length_a   1.000
_cell.length_b   1.000
_cell.length_c   1.000
_cell.angle_alpha   90.00
_cell.angle_beta   90.00
_cell.angle_gamma   90.00
#
_symmetry.space_group_name_H-M   'P 1'
#
loop_
_entity.id
_entity.type
_entity.pdbx_description
1 polymer ?
#
loop_
_entity_poly.entity_id
_entity_poly.type
_entity_poly.pdbx_seq_one_letter_code
_entity_poly.pdbx_strand_id
1 'polypeptide(L)'
;MDFRILGPVSVWIDGQQVGITEPDLRRLLAILLLADGRPVPKEQVIADLWDGAPPLRPARALRTQFTQLSETLPLPEVQLHSAHGKHQLQVDLEKLDWHRFRQLVGRGRSAARGGRYQAAVEILTQALDEWRGDALADVDGDWARRCRAHLERQRRSARQCLVAARRACTGRQIFVPVPRRGEIERGPAPMQLPLGVADFVGREQELATLGTAIPGTVTVINGAPGSGKTSLALAWAHRVSDRHPDGALFAELRGHGPGEPVPPTELLADFLTGLGVAPAKIPATESARAELFRGLLIRRRLLLLLDGARDLAQVQPLLPGLPGVTVVITSHEPLDLPGRHITVGPLSPADATGLLKELIGPARVANQAGALADLARYCAYLPLALRIASRRVAGRPHTYLADLVGELREERHRLDRLAPDTDGSGAIRGTFRWSYRALPLPAQRMFRLLGLYQGVDVDAPAAAALSGMDGEQAAKLLRDLSKAQLLQPSPRGAYQLHDLLRGYAAERALREEGANNRQAAIRRLLDHYRAAGADPGHAWSDTELINLCAAAHSATSTGNHAVAVDLLTTAGAVHRSRGQLDRAIARYHLAWVSGDRHGDTDIAHRLGETYLAAGRLCAAVEVLGRATPDALTLDLLGGCYQRLGRPDAAIQHFQRGLRLVNEPAAEARLLSSLGEALRRLGRLAQAREHLARALELSRRIGDHGVTAHCLHSLSQLPSTLSPNLP
;
A
#
# COMPACT_ATOMS: atom_id res chain seq x y z
N MET A 1 31.87 -9.59 -27.14
CA MET A 1 31.85 -9.39 -25.67
C MET A 1 30.43 -9.56 -25.10
N ASP A 2 30.26 -9.99 -23.85
CA ASP A 2 28.97 -10.12 -23.12
C ASP A 2 29.07 -9.41 -21.76
N PHE A 3 28.10 -8.56 -21.44
CA PHE A 3 28.00 -7.84 -20.18
C PHE A 3 26.89 -8.43 -19.31
N ARG A 4 27.24 -8.78 -18.07
CA ARG A 4 26.31 -9.43 -17.13
C ARG A 4 26.19 -8.63 -15.85
N ILE A 5 24.97 -8.21 -15.51
CA ILE A 5 24.63 -7.51 -14.27
C ILE A 5 23.41 -8.13 -13.54
N LEU A 6 22.71 -9.08 -14.15
CA LEU A 6 21.63 -9.87 -13.54
C LEU A 6 22.17 -11.07 -12.74
N GLY A 7 23.24 -10.81 -11.99
CA GLY A 7 24.06 -11.75 -11.22
C GLY A 7 25.28 -10.99 -10.69
N PRO A 8 26.40 -11.68 -10.39
CA PRO A 8 27.69 -11.02 -10.23
C PRO A 8 28.06 -10.20 -11.48
N VAL A 9 28.55 -8.97 -11.28
CA VAL A 9 28.93 -8.05 -12.36
C VAL A 9 30.16 -8.60 -13.06
N SER A 10 29.99 -9.02 -14.30
CA SER A 10 31.05 -9.66 -15.07
C SER A 10 31.00 -9.29 -16.54
N VAL A 11 32.18 -9.31 -17.14
CA VAL A 11 32.41 -9.06 -18.56
C VAL A 11 33.05 -10.31 -19.14
N TRP A 12 32.53 -10.80 -20.26
CA TRP A 12 32.97 -12.03 -20.90
C TRP A 12 33.40 -11.76 -22.35
N ILE A 13 34.52 -12.32 -22.76
CA ILE A 13 35.08 -12.23 -24.12
C ILE A 13 35.48 -13.62 -24.54
N ASP A 14 34.94 -14.10 -25.66
CA ASP A 14 35.22 -15.43 -26.22
C ASP A 14 35.13 -16.57 -25.18
N GLY A 15 34.17 -16.45 -24.25
CA GLY A 15 33.93 -17.44 -23.19
C GLY A 15 34.83 -17.32 -21.96
N GLN A 16 35.77 -16.36 -21.92
CA GLN A 16 36.60 -16.06 -20.75
C GLN A 16 36.13 -14.80 -20.02
N GLN A 17 36.17 -14.83 -18.69
CA GLN A 17 35.78 -13.70 -17.85
C GLN A 17 36.95 -12.71 -17.70
N VAL A 18 36.68 -11.43 -17.94
CA VAL A 18 37.64 -10.34 -17.68
C VAL A 18 37.73 -10.09 -16.17
N GLY A 19 38.96 -10.11 -15.64
CA GLY A 19 39.23 -9.97 -14.21
C GLY A 19 39.10 -8.53 -13.70
N ILE A 20 37.88 -8.11 -13.35
CA ILE A 20 37.64 -6.83 -12.67
C ILE A 20 37.58 -7.11 -11.17
N THR A 21 38.70 -6.94 -10.46
CA THR A 21 38.83 -7.29 -9.04
C THR A 21 38.53 -6.13 -8.09
N GLU A 22 38.81 -4.89 -8.51
CA GLU A 22 38.63 -3.69 -7.68
C GLU A 22 37.14 -3.35 -7.48
N PRO A 23 36.64 -3.21 -6.22
CA PRO A 23 35.22 -2.98 -5.93
C PRO A 23 34.66 -1.69 -6.55
N ASP A 24 35.40 -0.58 -6.44
CA ASP A 24 35.00 0.72 -6.99
C ASP A 24 34.92 0.66 -8.53
N LEU A 25 35.87 -0.03 -9.17
CA LEU A 25 35.88 -0.22 -10.62
C LEU A 25 34.68 -1.03 -11.11
N ARG A 26 34.35 -2.11 -10.39
CA ARG A 26 33.18 -2.96 -10.67
C ARG A 26 31.87 -2.19 -10.49
N ARG A 27 31.79 -1.37 -9.44
CA ARG A 27 30.65 -0.49 -9.18
C ARG A 27 30.49 0.56 -10.27
N LEU A 28 31.58 1.20 -10.69
CA LEU A 28 31.57 2.18 -11.79
C LEU A 28 31.07 1.54 -13.08
N LEU A 29 31.54 0.33 -13.41
CA LEU A 29 31.05 -0.43 -14.55
C LEU A 29 29.55 -0.69 -14.45
N ALA A 30 29.07 -1.14 -13.30
CA ALA A 30 27.64 -1.40 -13.07
C ALA A 30 26.77 -0.13 -13.21
N ILE A 31 27.24 1.01 -12.69
CA ILE A 31 26.57 2.32 -12.85
C ILE A 31 26.40 2.65 -14.32
N LEU A 32 27.47 2.53 -15.10
CA LEU A 32 27.45 2.90 -16.52
C LEU A 32 26.64 1.90 -17.38
N LEU A 33 26.68 0.60 -17.08
CA LEU A 33 25.88 -0.41 -17.77
C LEU A 33 24.37 -0.26 -17.48
N LEU A 34 24.00 0.09 -16.24
CA LEU A 34 22.60 0.35 -15.87
C LEU A 34 22.04 1.61 -16.52
N ALA A 35 22.90 2.55 -16.93
CA ALA A 35 22.50 3.73 -17.68
C ALA A 35 22.10 3.40 -19.14
N ASP A 36 22.25 2.15 -19.60
CA ASP A 36 21.71 1.66 -20.88
C ASP A 36 22.23 2.49 -22.07
N GLY A 37 23.53 2.80 -22.03
CA GLY A 37 24.20 3.65 -23.02
C GLY A 37 23.88 5.13 -22.92
N ARG A 38 23.16 5.63 -21.89
CA ARG A 38 22.89 7.06 -21.71
C ARG A 38 24.04 7.76 -20.97
N PRO A 39 24.36 9.04 -21.28
CA PRO A 39 25.34 9.80 -20.52
C PRO A 39 24.88 10.08 -19.08
N VAL A 40 25.72 9.74 -18.10
CA VAL A 40 25.49 9.97 -16.66
C VAL A 40 26.26 11.22 -16.21
N PRO A 41 25.62 12.21 -15.55
CA PRO A 41 26.31 13.37 -15.00
C PRO A 41 27.41 12.98 -14.01
N LYS A 42 28.55 13.64 -14.06
CA LYS A 42 29.69 13.41 -13.17
C LYS A 42 29.30 13.46 -11.70
N GLU A 43 28.49 14.42 -11.30
CA GLU A 43 28.04 14.59 -9.91
C GLU A 43 27.21 13.37 -9.45
N GLN A 44 26.41 12.80 -10.35
CA GLN A 44 25.66 11.58 -10.09
C GLN A 44 26.57 10.35 -10.00
N VAL A 45 27.55 10.21 -10.90
CA VAL A 45 28.54 9.12 -10.82
C VAL A 45 29.31 9.18 -9.50
N ILE A 46 29.73 10.36 -9.06
CA ILE A 46 30.40 10.56 -7.77
C ILE A 46 29.50 10.15 -6.60
N ALA A 47 28.24 10.61 -6.60
CA ALA A 47 27.30 10.30 -5.53
C ALA A 47 27.00 8.79 -5.44
N ASP A 48 26.81 8.14 -6.58
CA ASP A 48 26.46 6.72 -6.68
C ASP A 48 27.66 5.79 -6.42
N LEU A 49 28.86 6.18 -6.85
CA LEU A 49 30.08 5.39 -6.66
C LEU A 49 30.49 5.31 -5.18
N TRP A 50 30.35 6.40 -4.43
CA TRP A 50 30.78 6.49 -3.02
C TRP A 50 29.63 6.69 -2.02
N ASP A 51 28.38 6.41 -2.41
CA ASP A 51 27.19 6.53 -1.55
C ASP A 51 27.08 7.85 -0.78
N GLY A 52 27.44 8.97 -1.43
CA GLY A 52 27.42 10.30 -0.82
C GLY A 52 28.58 10.61 0.14
N ALA A 53 29.54 9.70 0.31
CA ALA A 53 30.78 9.91 1.07
C ALA A 53 32.02 9.89 0.15
N PRO A 54 32.16 10.87 -0.76
CA PRO A 54 33.26 10.89 -1.72
C PRO A 54 34.63 11.12 -1.05
N PRO A 55 35.73 10.66 -1.68
CA PRO A 55 37.09 10.99 -1.22
C PRO A 55 37.35 12.49 -1.36
N LEU A 56 38.38 13.01 -0.67
CA LEU A 56 38.75 14.45 -0.63
C LEU A 56 38.90 15.12 -2.02
N ARG A 57 39.23 14.35 -3.06
CA ARG A 57 39.35 14.82 -4.45
C ARG A 57 38.55 13.92 -5.41
N PRO A 58 37.21 14.01 -5.41
CA PRO A 58 36.36 13.03 -6.09
C PRO A 58 36.49 13.07 -7.60
N ALA A 59 36.68 14.26 -8.19
CA ALA A 59 36.89 14.39 -9.62
C ALA A 59 38.21 13.73 -10.09
N ARG A 60 39.25 13.73 -9.25
CA ARG A 60 40.52 13.06 -9.56
C ARG A 60 40.38 11.54 -9.40
N ALA A 61 39.76 11.08 -8.32
CA ALA A 61 39.49 9.67 -8.09
C ALA A 61 38.63 9.06 -9.21
N LEU A 62 37.59 9.77 -9.65
CA LEU A 62 36.74 9.32 -10.75
C LEU A 62 37.51 9.22 -12.08
N ARG A 63 38.41 10.18 -12.38
CA ARG A 63 39.27 10.09 -13.58
C ARG A 63 40.17 8.87 -13.52
N THR A 64 40.76 8.56 -12.36
CA THR A 64 41.57 7.36 -12.18
C THR A 64 40.77 6.08 -12.42
N GLN A 65 39.58 5.96 -11.82
CA GLN A 65 38.69 4.81 -12.02
C GLN A 65 38.25 4.66 -13.48
N PHE A 66 37.97 5.77 -14.17
CA PHE A 66 37.59 5.74 -15.58
C PHE A 66 38.76 5.32 -16.49
N THR A 67 39.99 5.78 -16.20
CA THR A 67 41.21 5.33 -16.90
C THR A 67 41.45 3.85 -16.68
N GLN A 68 41.40 3.36 -15.44
CA GLN A 68 41.53 1.93 -15.13
C GLN A 68 40.46 1.10 -15.84
N LEU A 69 39.23 1.61 -15.93
CA LEU A 69 38.14 0.93 -16.64
C LEU A 69 38.43 0.84 -18.14
N SER A 70 39.00 1.91 -18.73
CA SER A 70 39.39 1.93 -20.14
C SER A 70 40.58 1.02 -20.47
N GLU A 71 41.49 0.81 -19.52
CA GLU A 71 42.62 -0.12 -19.69
C GLU A 71 42.19 -1.58 -19.50
N THR A 72 41.16 -1.82 -18.68
CA THR A 72 40.66 -3.17 -18.36
C THR A 72 39.72 -3.72 -19.44
N LEU A 73 38.97 -2.86 -20.13
CA LEU A 73 38.04 -3.25 -21.18
C LEU A 73 38.70 -3.12 -22.57
N PRO A 74 38.84 -4.19 -23.36
CA PRO A 74 39.55 -4.12 -24.64
C PRO A 74 38.75 -3.36 -25.71
N LEU A 75 39.46 -2.50 -26.43
CA LEU A 75 38.99 -1.78 -27.63
C LEU A 75 39.03 -2.70 -28.86
N PRO A 76 38.14 -2.50 -29.87
CA PRO A 76 37.27 -1.33 -30.07
C PRO A 76 35.78 -1.52 -29.70
N GLU A 77 35.36 -2.66 -29.14
CA GLU A 77 33.93 -2.96 -28.88
C GLU A 77 33.29 -2.10 -27.77
N VAL A 78 34.10 -1.41 -26.96
CA VAL A 78 33.67 -0.59 -25.82
C VAL A 78 34.17 0.83 -25.97
N GLN A 79 33.26 1.81 -26.06
CA GLN A 79 33.67 3.22 -26.11
C GLN A 79 33.27 3.95 -24.84
N LEU A 80 34.30 4.37 -24.10
CA LEU A 80 34.19 5.16 -22.89
C LEU A 80 34.28 6.66 -23.25
N HIS A 81 33.16 7.36 -23.15
CA HIS A 81 33.08 8.79 -23.43
C HIS A 81 33.02 9.59 -22.14
N SER A 82 33.86 10.62 -22.05
CA SER A 82 33.86 11.61 -20.98
C SER A 82 33.93 13.00 -21.58
N ALA A 83 32.78 13.63 -21.79
CA ALA A 83 32.67 14.97 -22.39
C ALA A 83 31.69 15.84 -21.60
N HIS A 84 31.99 17.13 -21.47
CA HIS A 84 31.14 18.13 -20.80
C HIS A 84 30.61 17.71 -19.41
N GLY A 85 31.43 17.00 -18.62
CA GLY A 85 31.05 16.54 -17.28
C GLY A 85 30.04 15.38 -17.28
N LYS A 86 29.89 14.64 -18.38
CA LYS A 86 29.08 13.42 -18.46
C LYS A 86 29.95 12.22 -18.81
N HIS A 87 29.66 11.08 -18.20
CA HIS A 87 30.34 9.81 -18.41
C HIS A 87 29.38 8.81 -19.03
N GLN A 88 29.83 8.12 -20.08
CA GLN A 88 29.02 7.18 -20.82
C GLN A 88 29.86 5.97 -21.22
N LEU A 89 29.27 4.79 -21.06
CA LEU A 89 29.80 3.54 -21.59
C LEU A 89 28.91 3.13 -22.76
N GLN A 90 29.46 3.12 -23.96
CA GLN A 90 28.77 2.67 -25.16
C GLN A 90 29.20 1.23 -25.45
N VAL A 91 28.21 0.35 -25.44
CA VAL A 91 28.35 -1.09 -25.70
C VAL A 91 27.22 -1.52 -26.63
N ASP A 92 27.39 -2.64 -27.32
CA ASP A 92 26.27 -3.30 -27.99
C ASP A 92 25.25 -3.77 -26.94
N LEU A 93 24.08 -3.13 -26.92
CA LEU A 93 23.04 -3.40 -25.92
C LEU A 93 22.45 -4.82 -26.07
N GLU A 94 22.56 -5.47 -27.23
CA GLU A 94 22.17 -6.87 -27.40
C GLU A 94 23.14 -7.83 -26.66
N LYS A 95 24.31 -7.35 -26.25
CA LYS A 95 25.27 -8.08 -25.42
C LYS A 95 25.11 -7.81 -23.92
N LEU A 96 24.21 -6.92 -23.51
CA LEU A 96 23.90 -6.62 -22.11
C LEU A 96 22.67 -7.42 -21.64
N ASP A 97 22.85 -8.29 -20.64
CA ASP A 97 21.78 -9.15 -20.11
C ASP A 97 20.56 -8.36 -19.58
N TRP A 98 20.78 -7.20 -18.96
CA TRP A 98 19.71 -6.31 -18.51
C TRP A 98 18.85 -5.75 -19.66
N HIS A 99 19.49 -5.33 -20.75
CA HIS A 99 18.79 -4.82 -21.91
C HIS A 99 18.00 -5.94 -22.61
N ARG A 100 18.64 -7.11 -22.84
CA ARG A 100 17.97 -8.32 -23.35
C ARG A 100 16.77 -8.70 -22.51
N PHE A 101 16.92 -8.78 -21.19
CA PHE A 101 15.83 -9.06 -20.26
C PHE A 101 14.65 -8.11 -20.45
N ARG A 102 14.88 -6.79 -20.49
CA ARG A 102 13.81 -5.80 -20.68
C ARG A 102 13.12 -5.94 -22.02
N GLN A 103 13.89 -6.16 -23.09
CA GLN A 103 13.35 -6.33 -24.44
C GLN A 103 12.49 -7.60 -24.52
N LEU A 104 12.95 -8.71 -23.95
CA LEU A 104 12.20 -9.97 -23.85
C LEU A 104 10.93 -9.79 -23.00
N VAL A 105 11.00 -9.13 -21.84
CA VAL A 105 9.80 -8.85 -21.02
C VAL A 105 8.79 -7.98 -21.77
N GLY A 106 9.24 -6.95 -22.50
CA GLY A 106 8.39 -6.12 -23.34
C GLY A 106 7.68 -6.92 -24.43
N ARG A 107 8.43 -7.75 -25.16
CA ARG A 107 7.90 -8.65 -26.21
C ARG A 107 6.93 -9.69 -25.63
N GLY A 108 7.26 -10.30 -24.51
CA GLY A 108 6.42 -11.29 -23.82
C GLY A 108 5.09 -10.69 -23.34
N ARG A 109 5.13 -9.48 -22.76
CA ARG A 109 3.91 -8.73 -22.39
C ARG A 109 3.07 -8.36 -23.62
N SER A 110 3.69 -7.95 -24.71
CA SER A 110 3.00 -7.65 -25.97
C SER A 110 2.33 -8.90 -26.55
N ALA A 111 3.03 -10.04 -26.57
CA ALA A 111 2.47 -11.32 -26.98
C ALA A 111 1.28 -11.75 -26.11
N ALA A 112 1.36 -11.58 -24.79
CA ALA A 112 0.26 -11.87 -23.87
C ALA A 112 -0.96 -10.97 -24.11
N ARG A 113 -0.76 -9.68 -24.35
CA ARG A 113 -1.85 -8.73 -24.70
C ARG A 113 -2.52 -9.09 -26.02
N GLY A 114 -1.75 -9.59 -26.98
CA GLY A 114 -2.26 -10.08 -28.27
C GLY A 114 -2.83 -11.49 -28.23
N GLY A 115 -3.05 -12.08 -27.04
CA GLY A 115 -3.62 -13.43 -26.89
C GLY A 115 -2.68 -14.59 -27.26
N ARG A 116 -1.43 -14.32 -27.64
CA ARG A 116 -0.42 -15.33 -28.00
C ARG A 116 0.29 -15.83 -26.74
N TYR A 117 -0.46 -16.47 -25.84
CA TYR A 117 0.03 -16.84 -24.51
C TYR A 117 1.18 -17.84 -24.56
N GLN A 118 1.19 -18.78 -25.50
CA GLN A 118 2.27 -19.76 -25.63
C GLN A 118 3.61 -19.08 -25.97
N ALA A 119 3.59 -18.18 -26.95
CA ALA A 119 4.75 -17.35 -27.28
C ALA A 119 5.16 -16.46 -26.09
N ALA A 120 4.20 -15.93 -25.34
CA ALA A 120 4.49 -15.15 -24.14
C ALA A 120 5.19 -15.99 -23.05
N VAL A 121 4.78 -17.23 -22.84
CA VAL A 121 5.42 -18.17 -21.90
C VAL A 121 6.86 -18.44 -22.31
N GLU A 122 7.11 -18.72 -23.59
CA GLU A 122 8.46 -18.97 -24.12
C GLU A 122 9.36 -17.76 -23.94
N ILE A 123 8.91 -16.58 -24.40
CA ILE A 123 9.68 -15.33 -24.32
C ILE A 123 9.96 -14.92 -22.86
N LEU A 124 8.97 -15.03 -21.97
CA LEU A 124 9.15 -14.66 -20.56
C LEU A 124 10.00 -15.66 -19.78
N THR A 125 10.02 -16.93 -20.19
CA THR A 125 10.94 -17.93 -19.64
C THR A 125 12.38 -17.57 -20.04
N GLN A 126 12.61 -17.31 -21.33
CA GLN A 126 13.92 -16.83 -21.83
C GLN A 126 14.40 -15.57 -21.10
N ALA A 127 13.50 -14.61 -20.84
CA ALA A 127 13.86 -13.44 -20.05
C ALA A 127 14.36 -13.82 -18.66
N LEU A 128 13.66 -14.71 -17.95
CA LEU A 128 14.05 -15.10 -16.60
C LEU A 128 15.33 -15.93 -16.55
N ASP A 129 15.69 -16.62 -17.63
CA ASP A 129 16.92 -17.39 -17.76
C ASP A 129 18.17 -16.50 -17.88
N GLU A 130 18.01 -15.20 -18.20
CA GLU A 130 19.12 -14.22 -18.14
C GLU A 130 19.65 -14.01 -16.71
N TRP A 131 18.87 -14.37 -15.69
CA TRP A 131 19.20 -14.17 -14.29
C TRP A 131 20.05 -15.31 -13.71
N ARG A 132 21.20 -14.96 -13.13
CA ARG A 132 22.22 -15.89 -12.60
C ARG A 132 22.43 -15.77 -11.09
N GLY A 133 21.37 -15.42 -10.36
CA GLY A 133 21.39 -15.20 -8.91
C GLY A 133 20.77 -13.85 -8.54
N ASP A 134 21.30 -13.24 -7.48
CA ASP A 134 20.95 -11.87 -7.09
C ASP A 134 21.64 -10.87 -8.02
N ALA A 135 20.92 -9.87 -8.50
CA ALA A 135 21.53 -8.83 -9.33
C ALA A 135 22.60 -8.04 -8.56
N LEU A 136 23.71 -7.73 -9.23
CA LEU A 136 24.85 -7.04 -8.64
C LEU A 136 25.38 -7.75 -7.38
N ALA A 137 25.44 -9.08 -7.37
CA ALA A 137 25.74 -9.87 -6.16
C ALA A 137 27.08 -9.52 -5.49
N ASP A 138 28.04 -9.03 -6.27
CA ASP A 138 29.42 -8.72 -5.89
C ASP A 138 29.72 -7.21 -5.85
N VAL A 139 28.67 -6.39 -5.78
CA VAL A 139 28.75 -4.94 -5.58
C VAL A 139 27.98 -4.57 -4.32
N ASP A 140 28.69 -3.96 -3.38
CA ASP A 140 28.16 -3.56 -2.08
C ASP A 140 27.73 -2.08 -2.03
N GLY A 141 27.17 -1.68 -0.89
CA GLY A 141 26.77 -0.30 -0.57
C GLY A 141 25.32 0.05 -0.95
N ASP A 142 24.92 1.29 -0.62
CA ASP A 142 23.52 1.73 -0.63
C ASP A 142 22.94 1.83 -2.05
N TRP A 143 23.72 2.35 -3.00
CA TRP A 143 23.37 2.40 -4.41
C TRP A 143 23.08 1.01 -4.98
N ALA A 144 23.99 0.05 -4.76
CA ALA A 144 23.82 -1.32 -5.24
C ALA A 144 22.58 -1.98 -4.62
N ARG A 145 22.30 -1.73 -3.33
CA ARG A 145 21.08 -2.20 -2.66
C ARG A 145 19.80 -1.64 -3.31
N ARG A 146 19.77 -0.34 -3.63
CA ARG A 146 18.64 0.30 -4.33
C ARG A 146 18.44 -0.27 -5.72
N CYS A 147 19.52 -0.44 -6.49
CA CYS A 147 19.49 -1.01 -7.83
C CYS A 147 19.04 -2.48 -7.82
N ARG A 148 19.58 -3.31 -6.91
CA ARG A 148 19.16 -4.71 -6.72
C ARG A 148 17.67 -4.80 -6.41
N ALA A 149 17.16 -3.95 -5.52
CA ALA A 149 15.73 -3.90 -5.21
C ALA A 149 14.88 -3.50 -6.43
N HIS A 150 15.35 -2.57 -7.27
CA HIS A 150 14.69 -2.20 -8.53
C HIS A 150 14.67 -3.36 -9.53
N LEU A 151 15.82 -3.99 -9.77
CA LEU A 151 15.95 -5.12 -10.70
C LEU A 151 15.09 -6.31 -10.25
N GLU A 152 15.11 -6.66 -8.95
CA GLU A 152 14.28 -7.75 -8.41
C GLU A 152 12.78 -7.45 -8.45
N ARG A 153 12.35 -6.17 -8.40
CA ARG A 153 10.95 -5.81 -8.70
C ARG A 153 10.59 -6.16 -10.15
N GLN A 154 11.49 -5.90 -11.10
CA GLN A 154 11.26 -6.24 -12.51
C GLN A 154 11.25 -7.76 -12.73
N ARG A 155 12.16 -8.50 -12.09
CA ARG A 155 12.17 -9.98 -12.10
C ARG A 155 10.86 -10.57 -11.60
N ARG A 156 10.36 -10.08 -10.46
CA ARG A 156 9.09 -10.51 -9.89
C ARG A 156 7.91 -10.20 -10.81
N SER A 157 7.88 -9.01 -11.40
CA SER A 157 6.84 -8.65 -12.37
C SER A 157 6.85 -9.57 -13.60
N ALA A 158 8.03 -9.90 -14.14
CA ALA A 158 8.17 -10.85 -15.25
C ALA A 158 7.68 -12.27 -14.87
N ARG A 159 8.03 -12.77 -13.66
CA ARG A 159 7.52 -14.05 -13.12
C ARG A 159 6.00 -14.05 -13.00
N GLN A 160 5.40 -12.96 -12.53
CA GLN A 160 3.94 -12.83 -12.45
C GLN A 160 3.29 -12.89 -13.84
N CYS A 161 3.85 -12.18 -14.82
CA CYS A 161 3.40 -12.26 -16.22
C CYS A 161 3.51 -13.68 -16.77
N LEU A 162 4.61 -14.40 -16.50
CA LEU A 162 4.81 -15.77 -16.94
C LEU A 162 3.76 -16.72 -16.33
N VAL A 163 3.48 -16.59 -15.04
CA VAL A 163 2.44 -17.37 -14.36
C VAL A 163 1.06 -17.10 -14.96
N ALA A 164 0.74 -15.83 -15.24
CA ALA A 164 -0.52 -15.46 -15.89
C ALA A 164 -0.63 -16.06 -17.31
N ALA A 165 0.44 -15.98 -18.11
CA ALA A 165 0.48 -16.56 -19.45
C ALA A 165 0.33 -18.09 -19.43
N ARG A 166 1.01 -18.80 -18.50
CA ARG A 166 0.86 -20.26 -18.32
C ARG A 166 -0.57 -20.67 -17.94
N ARG A 167 -1.23 -19.87 -17.09
CA ARG A 167 -2.64 -20.09 -16.75
C ARG A 167 -3.55 -19.90 -17.96
N ALA A 168 -3.27 -18.92 -18.81
CA ALA A 168 -4.02 -18.70 -20.04
C ALA A 168 -3.80 -19.82 -21.09
N CYS A 169 -2.59 -20.38 -21.21
CA CYS A 169 -2.31 -21.53 -22.11
C CYS A 169 -3.06 -22.81 -21.73
N THR A 170 -3.29 -23.04 -20.44
CA THR A 170 -3.90 -24.29 -19.95
C THR A 170 -5.42 -24.34 -20.10
N GLY A 171 -6.03 -23.36 -20.77
CA GLY A 171 -7.48 -23.29 -20.94
C GLY A 171 -8.27 -23.11 -19.63
N ARG A 172 -7.60 -23.03 -18.48
CA ARG A 172 -8.16 -22.55 -17.21
C ARG A 172 -8.26 -21.02 -17.22
N GLN A 173 -8.85 -20.48 -18.28
CA GLN A 173 -9.62 -19.26 -18.10
C GLN A 173 -10.83 -19.68 -17.25
N ILE A 174 -10.89 -19.18 -16.03
CA ILE A 174 -12.21 -18.81 -15.52
C ILE A 174 -12.64 -17.71 -16.48
N PHE A 175 -13.36 -18.09 -17.53
CA PHE A 175 -14.21 -17.15 -18.24
C PHE A 175 -15.17 -16.68 -17.17
N VAL A 176 -14.92 -15.51 -16.59
CA VAL A 176 -15.94 -14.84 -15.79
C VAL A 176 -16.92 -14.34 -16.84
N PRO A 177 -18.11 -14.94 -16.99
CA PRO A 177 -19.10 -14.33 -17.84
C PRO A 177 -19.32 -12.93 -17.30
N VAL A 178 -19.07 -11.91 -18.14
CA VAL A 178 -19.49 -10.55 -17.82
C VAL A 178 -21.00 -10.66 -17.60
N PRO A 179 -21.53 -10.33 -16.40
CA PRO A 179 -22.96 -10.46 -16.13
C PRO A 179 -23.73 -9.73 -17.23
N ARG A 180 -24.71 -10.39 -17.84
CA ARG A 180 -25.57 -9.72 -18.82
C ARG A 180 -26.25 -8.55 -18.12
N ARG A 181 -26.51 -7.46 -18.86
CA ARG A 181 -26.99 -6.14 -18.38
C ARG A 181 -28.22 -6.11 -17.44
N GLY A 182 -28.84 -7.27 -17.15
CA GLY A 182 -29.96 -7.45 -16.23
C GLY A 182 -29.65 -8.21 -14.94
N GLU A 183 -28.43 -8.71 -14.72
CA GLU A 183 -28.04 -9.46 -13.49
C GLU A 183 -27.37 -8.58 -12.42
N ILE A 184 -27.18 -7.30 -12.70
CA ILE A 184 -26.64 -6.29 -11.78
C ILE A 184 -27.74 -5.26 -11.59
N GLU A 185 -28.35 -5.23 -10.40
CA GLU A 185 -29.25 -4.14 -10.03
C GLU A 185 -28.48 -2.82 -10.14
N ARG A 186 -29.01 -1.87 -10.93
CA ARG A 186 -28.43 -0.53 -11.01
C ARG A 186 -28.69 0.19 -9.69
N GLY A 187 -27.76 0.04 -8.75
CA GLY A 187 -27.73 0.85 -7.55
C GLY A 187 -27.57 2.35 -7.86
N PRO A 188 -27.80 3.23 -6.88
CA PRO A 188 -27.60 4.67 -7.03
C PRO A 188 -26.17 4.98 -7.49
N ALA A 189 -26.00 6.03 -8.28
CA ALA A 189 -24.69 6.46 -8.75
C ALA A 189 -23.77 6.78 -7.56
N PRO A 190 -22.55 6.20 -7.49
CA PRO A 190 -21.66 6.43 -6.37
C PRO A 190 -21.18 7.88 -6.34
N MET A 191 -21.25 8.53 -5.17
CA MET A 191 -20.68 9.86 -4.94
C MET A 191 -19.74 9.80 -3.75
N GLN A 192 -18.46 9.55 -4.03
CA GLN A 192 -17.43 9.26 -3.01
C GLN A 192 -16.41 10.38 -2.81
N LEU A 193 -16.66 11.58 -3.37
CA LEU A 193 -15.72 12.69 -3.26
C LEU A 193 -15.68 13.23 -1.81
N PRO A 194 -14.48 13.33 -1.19
CA PRO A 194 -14.30 14.03 0.06
C PRO A 194 -14.74 15.49 -0.03
N LEU A 195 -15.02 16.12 1.12
CA LEU A 195 -15.31 17.55 1.18
C LEU A 195 -14.14 18.38 0.64
N GLY A 196 -14.45 19.40 -0.14
CA GLY A 196 -13.48 20.37 -0.61
C GLY A 196 -13.01 21.32 0.50
N VAL A 197 -11.97 22.10 0.21
CA VAL A 197 -11.49 23.16 1.09
C VAL A 197 -12.37 24.40 0.92
N ALA A 198 -12.97 24.90 2.02
CA ALA A 198 -13.96 25.98 1.97
C ALA A 198 -13.37 27.33 1.48
N ASP A 199 -12.12 27.60 1.82
CA ASP A 199 -11.35 28.81 1.51
C ASP A 199 -10.32 28.53 0.40
N PHE A 200 -10.78 27.89 -0.69
CA PHE A 200 -9.95 27.64 -1.86
C PHE A 200 -9.79 28.92 -2.68
N VAL A 201 -8.55 29.42 -2.81
CA VAL A 201 -8.21 30.68 -3.48
C VAL A 201 -7.16 30.47 -4.57
N GLY A 202 -7.30 31.22 -5.67
CA GLY A 202 -6.37 31.22 -6.79
C GLY A 202 -6.48 29.97 -7.66
N ARG A 203 -5.43 29.69 -8.44
CA ARG A 203 -5.33 28.53 -9.35
C ARG A 203 -6.30 28.53 -10.53
N GLU A 204 -6.78 29.70 -10.95
CA GLU A 204 -7.73 29.79 -12.07
C GLU A 204 -7.13 29.28 -13.40
N GLN A 205 -5.82 29.44 -13.61
CA GLN A 205 -5.14 28.90 -14.79
C GLN A 205 -5.11 27.36 -14.77
N GLU A 206 -4.77 26.76 -13.64
CA GLU A 206 -4.76 25.30 -13.48
C GLU A 206 -6.17 24.72 -13.54
N LEU A 207 -7.16 25.39 -12.95
CA LEU A 207 -8.57 25.03 -13.03
C LEU A 207 -9.12 25.12 -14.46
N ALA A 208 -8.76 26.17 -15.22
CA ALA A 208 -9.11 26.28 -16.63
C ALA A 208 -8.48 25.16 -17.46
N THR A 209 -7.23 24.82 -17.15
CA THR A 209 -6.51 23.70 -17.79
C THR A 209 -7.17 22.35 -17.47
N LEU A 210 -7.63 22.13 -16.24
CA LEU A 210 -8.43 20.96 -15.85
C LEU A 210 -9.82 20.98 -16.49
N GLY A 211 -10.42 22.16 -16.68
CA GLY A 211 -11.72 22.33 -17.32
C GLY A 211 -11.77 21.85 -18.78
N THR A 212 -10.61 21.76 -19.44
CA THR A 212 -10.46 21.22 -20.80
C THR A 212 -10.04 19.74 -20.81
N ALA A 213 -10.13 19.03 -19.67
CA ALA A 213 -9.86 17.61 -19.59
C ALA A 213 -10.85 16.81 -20.45
N ILE A 214 -10.32 15.89 -21.26
CA ILE A 214 -11.10 15.12 -22.23
C ILE A 214 -11.41 13.75 -21.62
N PRO A 215 -12.69 13.34 -21.56
CA PRO A 215 -13.06 11.98 -21.18
C PRO A 215 -12.29 10.92 -21.99
N GLY A 216 -11.81 9.86 -21.32
CA GLY A 216 -10.93 8.84 -21.93
C GLY A 216 -9.44 9.16 -21.92
N THR A 217 -9.04 10.36 -21.47
CA THR A 217 -7.64 10.69 -21.22
C THR A 217 -7.35 10.76 -19.72
N VAL A 218 -6.09 10.49 -19.35
CA VAL A 218 -5.62 10.65 -17.98
C VAL A 218 -5.08 12.06 -17.82
N THR A 219 -5.44 12.74 -16.72
CA THR A 219 -4.80 13.99 -16.30
C THR A 219 -4.05 13.76 -15.00
N VAL A 220 -2.74 14.03 -15.01
CA VAL A 220 -1.87 13.91 -13.83
C VAL A 220 -1.56 15.30 -13.29
N ILE A 221 -1.87 15.53 -12.03
CA ILE A 221 -1.54 16.73 -11.26
C ILE A 221 -0.31 16.39 -10.40
N ASN A 222 0.86 16.89 -10.77
CA ASN A 222 2.10 16.64 -10.04
C ASN A 222 2.62 17.92 -9.36
N GLY A 223 3.58 17.79 -8.46
CA GLY A 223 4.20 18.94 -7.78
C GLY A 223 4.61 18.67 -6.34
N ALA A 224 5.39 19.59 -5.78
CA ALA A 224 5.98 19.43 -4.45
C ALA A 224 4.93 19.17 -3.34
N PRO A 225 5.28 18.43 -2.28
CA PRO A 225 4.41 18.24 -1.12
C PRO A 225 3.91 19.58 -0.56
N GLY A 226 2.64 19.66 -0.16
CA GLY A 226 2.05 20.89 0.40
C GLY A 226 1.70 21.99 -0.61
N SER A 227 1.88 21.76 -1.93
CA SER A 227 1.52 22.74 -2.98
C SER A 227 0.00 22.88 -3.24
N GLY A 228 -0.82 21.99 -2.68
CA GLY A 228 -2.30 22.04 -2.77
C GLY A 228 -2.91 21.18 -3.89
N LYS A 229 -2.21 20.16 -4.40
CA LYS A 229 -2.68 19.27 -5.49
C LYS A 229 -4.03 18.60 -5.19
N THR A 230 -4.16 17.99 -4.02
CA THR A 230 -5.41 17.33 -3.58
C THR A 230 -6.55 18.32 -3.50
N SER A 231 -6.31 19.50 -2.92
CA SER A 231 -7.31 20.58 -2.84
C SER A 231 -7.74 21.08 -4.23
N LEU A 232 -6.80 21.25 -5.16
CA LEU A 232 -7.10 21.61 -6.56
C LEU A 232 -7.95 20.54 -7.25
N ALA A 233 -7.57 19.27 -7.09
CA ALA A 233 -8.27 18.16 -7.72
C ALA A 233 -9.70 18.00 -7.19
N LEU A 234 -9.90 18.11 -5.88
CA LEU A 234 -11.21 18.08 -5.23
C LEU A 234 -12.06 19.31 -5.60
N ALA A 235 -11.49 20.51 -5.59
CA ALA A 235 -12.20 21.73 -5.97
C ALA A 235 -12.70 21.65 -7.42
N TRP A 236 -11.88 21.14 -8.33
CA TRP A 236 -12.30 20.88 -9.71
C TRP A 236 -13.36 19.77 -9.80
N ALA A 237 -13.15 18.64 -9.11
CA ALA A 237 -14.05 17.48 -9.13
C ALA A 237 -15.48 17.86 -8.68
N HIS A 238 -15.60 18.66 -7.63
CA HIS A 238 -16.90 19.19 -7.18
C HIS A 238 -17.56 20.07 -8.24
N ARG A 239 -16.81 20.97 -8.91
CA ARG A 239 -17.33 21.85 -9.99
C ARG A 239 -17.81 21.11 -11.24
N VAL A 240 -17.29 19.91 -11.52
CA VAL A 240 -17.64 19.14 -12.72
C VAL A 240 -18.49 17.91 -12.44
N SER A 241 -18.85 17.66 -11.19
CA SER A 241 -19.60 16.46 -10.76
C SER A 241 -20.88 16.24 -11.58
N ASP A 242 -21.64 17.30 -11.88
CA ASP A 242 -22.86 17.25 -12.71
C ASP A 242 -22.62 16.76 -14.16
N ARG A 243 -21.38 16.84 -14.67
CA ARG A 243 -21.00 16.34 -16.00
C ARG A 243 -20.79 14.82 -16.03
N HIS A 244 -20.81 14.18 -14.86
CA HIS A 244 -20.57 12.75 -14.66
C HIS A 244 -21.80 12.10 -13.99
N PRO A 245 -22.92 11.92 -14.73
CA PRO A 245 -24.19 11.46 -14.17
C PRO A 245 -24.14 10.03 -13.61
N ASP A 246 -23.16 9.22 -14.02
CA ASP A 246 -22.97 7.87 -13.48
C ASP A 246 -22.10 7.86 -12.20
N GLY A 247 -21.72 9.03 -11.68
CA GLY A 247 -21.11 9.21 -10.37
C GLY A 247 -19.62 9.60 -10.39
N ALA A 248 -19.04 9.63 -9.19
CA ALA A 248 -17.64 9.90 -8.92
C ALA A 248 -17.05 8.92 -7.89
N LEU A 249 -15.94 8.30 -8.25
CA LEU A 249 -15.15 7.41 -7.40
C LEU A 249 -13.88 8.12 -6.96
N PHE A 250 -13.53 7.95 -5.68
CA PHE A 250 -12.32 8.52 -5.08
C PHE A 250 -11.50 7.41 -4.41
N ALA A 251 -10.19 7.45 -4.57
CA ALA A 251 -9.27 6.61 -3.81
C ALA A 251 -8.07 7.40 -3.33
N GLU A 252 -7.79 7.30 -2.02
CA GLU A 252 -6.53 7.75 -1.44
C GLU A 252 -5.50 6.62 -1.53
N LEU A 253 -4.51 6.81 -2.39
CA LEU A 253 -3.50 5.81 -2.73
C LEU A 253 -2.42 5.67 -1.65
N ARG A 254 -2.27 6.67 -0.78
CA ARG A 254 -1.28 6.67 0.32
C ARG A 254 0.15 6.36 -0.16
N GLY A 255 0.50 6.82 -1.36
CA GLY A 255 1.78 6.53 -1.98
C GLY A 255 2.98 7.22 -1.33
N HIS A 256 2.74 8.29 -0.59
CA HIS A 256 3.77 9.17 -0.02
C HIS A 256 3.56 9.49 1.48
N GLY A 257 2.69 8.75 2.16
CA GLY A 257 2.34 8.92 3.58
C GLY A 257 2.79 7.75 4.47
N PRO A 258 2.51 7.80 5.79
CA PRO A 258 2.81 6.72 6.73
C PRO A 258 1.88 5.52 6.51
N GLY A 259 2.41 4.41 6.00
CA GLY A 259 1.65 3.19 5.73
C GLY A 259 2.06 2.53 4.43
N GLU A 260 1.66 1.28 4.23
CA GLU A 260 1.85 0.65 2.92
C GLU A 260 0.93 1.33 1.89
N PRO A 261 1.46 1.72 0.71
CA PRO A 261 0.63 2.21 -0.39
C PRO A 261 -0.48 1.21 -0.66
N VAL A 262 -1.70 1.69 -0.85
CA VAL A 262 -2.84 0.79 -1.05
C VAL A 262 -2.63 0.00 -2.34
N PRO A 263 -2.64 -1.34 -2.30
CA PRO A 263 -2.41 -2.14 -3.48
C PRO A 263 -3.59 -2.01 -4.46
N PRO A 264 -3.35 -2.06 -5.78
CA PRO A 264 -4.41 -1.89 -6.77
C PRO A 264 -5.52 -2.95 -6.65
N THR A 265 -5.15 -4.16 -6.24
CA THR A 265 -6.10 -5.25 -5.91
C THR A 265 -7.18 -4.84 -4.92
N GLU A 266 -6.83 -4.11 -3.86
CA GLU A 266 -7.76 -3.66 -2.82
C GLU A 266 -8.67 -2.55 -3.34
N LEU A 267 -8.07 -1.54 -3.98
CA LEU A 267 -8.82 -0.41 -4.57
C LEU A 267 -9.83 -0.86 -5.63
N LEU A 268 -9.46 -1.85 -6.45
CA LEU A 268 -10.39 -2.43 -7.42
C LEU A 268 -11.56 -3.15 -6.74
N ALA A 269 -11.34 -3.84 -5.61
CA ALA A 269 -12.45 -4.47 -4.89
C ALA A 269 -13.38 -3.41 -4.28
N ASP A 270 -12.83 -2.32 -3.75
CA ASP A 270 -13.61 -1.21 -3.20
C ASP A 270 -14.42 -0.50 -4.28
N PHE A 271 -13.83 -0.23 -5.45
CA PHE A 271 -14.55 0.32 -6.60
C PHE A 271 -15.64 -0.61 -7.13
N LEU A 272 -15.36 -1.92 -7.26
CA LEU A 272 -16.36 -2.90 -7.68
C LEU A 272 -17.54 -2.97 -6.69
N THR A 273 -17.25 -2.93 -5.39
CA THR A 273 -18.26 -2.88 -4.34
C THR A 273 -19.09 -1.59 -4.44
N GLY A 274 -18.42 -0.44 -4.61
CA GLY A 274 -19.08 0.87 -4.80
C GLY A 274 -19.94 0.95 -6.07
N LEU A 275 -19.64 0.13 -7.08
CA LEU A 275 -20.44 -0.03 -8.31
C LEU A 275 -21.58 -1.06 -8.17
N GLY A 276 -21.78 -1.64 -6.98
CA GLY A 276 -22.86 -2.58 -6.69
C GLY A 276 -22.54 -4.06 -6.93
N VAL A 277 -21.27 -4.43 -7.11
CA VAL A 277 -20.89 -5.85 -7.24
C VAL A 277 -20.89 -6.49 -5.86
N ALA A 278 -21.72 -7.52 -5.68
CA ALA A 278 -21.74 -8.31 -4.45
C ALA A 278 -20.35 -8.93 -4.17
N PRO A 279 -19.85 -8.93 -2.91
CA PRO A 279 -18.51 -9.44 -2.58
C PRO A 279 -18.22 -10.85 -3.10
N ALA A 280 -19.21 -11.73 -3.09
CA ALA A 280 -19.09 -13.11 -3.59
C ALA A 280 -18.83 -13.19 -5.12
N LYS A 281 -19.16 -12.14 -5.87
CA LYS A 281 -18.94 -12.05 -7.33
C LYS A 281 -17.64 -11.32 -7.69
N ILE A 282 -16.92 -10.76 -6.71
CA ILE A 282 -15.65 -10.07 -6.96
C ILE A 282 -14.54 -11.11 -7.23
N PRO A 283 -13.86 -11.07 -8.39
CA PRO A 283 -12.82 -12.04 -8.73
C PRO A 283 -11.65 -12.01 -7.74
N ALA A 284 -10.92 -13.13 -7.60
CA ALA A 284 -9.80 -13.23 -6.66
C ALA A 284 -8.51 -12.54 -7.13
N THR A 285 -8.34 -12.35 -8.44
CA THR A 285 -7.09 -11.82 -9.02
C THR A 285 -7.23 -10.37 -9.44
N GLU A 286 -6.13 -9.61 -9.35
CA GLU A 286 -6.08 -8.20 -9.78
C GLU A 286 -6.55 -8.03 -11.23
N SER A 287 -6.02 -8.84 -12.15
CA SER A 287 -6.33 -8.73 -13.57
C SER A 287 -7.80 -8.97 -13.86
N ALA A 288 -8.42 -9.97 -13.21
CA ALA A 288 -9.84 -10.24 -13.38
C ALA A 288 -10.72 -9.14 -12.76
N ARG A 289 -10.31 -8.56 -11.62
CA ARG A 289 -10.98 -7.38 -11.06
C ARG A 289 -10.88 -6.17 -11.99
N ALA A 290 -9.71 -5.91 -12.57
CA ALA A 290 -9.48 -4.82 -13.50
C ALA A 290 -10.28 -5.01 -14.82
N GLU A 291 -10.43 -6.24 -15.30
CA GLU A 291 -11.29 -6.58 -16.44
C GLU A 291 -12.77 -6.36 -16.13
N LEU A 292 -13.25 -6.86 -14.99
CA LEU A 292 -14.63 -6.63 -14.55
C LEU A 292 -14.91 -5.13 -14.36
N PHE A 293 -13.99 -4.41 -13.71
CA PHE A 293 -14.08 -2.96 -13.50
C PHE A 293 -14.21 -2.22 -14.84
N ARG A 294 -13.34 -2.52 -15.81
CA ARG A 294 -13.44 -1.98 -17.17
C ARG A 294 -14.78 -2.34 -17.82
N GLY A 295 -15.22 -3.58 -17.71
CA GLY A 295 -16.51 -4.04 -18.25
C GLY A 295 -17.71 -3.27 -17.71
N LEU A 296 -17.74 -2.97 -16.41
CA LEU A 296 -18.83 -2.23 -15.76
C LEU A 296 -18.87 -0.74 -16.16
N LEU A 297 -17.72 -0.17 -16.50
CA LEU A 297 -17.58 1.23 -16.89
C LEU A 297 -17.85 1.47 -18.39
N ILE A 298 -18.03 0.41 -19.19
CA ILE A 298 -18.40 0.54 -20.61
C ILE A 298 -19.70 1.37 -20.74
N ARG A 299 -19.63 2.44 -21.54
CA ARG A 299 -20.72 3.39 -21.80
C ARG A 299 -21.22 4.16 -20.56
N ARG A 300 -20.47 4.17 -19.44
CA ARG A 300 -20.75 5.06 -18.30
C ARG A 300 -19.95 6.36 -18.39
N ARG A 301 -20.51 7.43 -17.85
CA ARG A 301 -19.93 8.77 -17.71
C ARG A 301 -19.59 9.03 -16.26
N LEU A 302 -18.37 8.69 -15.86
CA LEU A 302 -17.94 8.64 -14.46
C LEU A 302 -16.63 9.43 -14.26
N LEU A 303 -16.46 10.02 -13.07
CA LEU A 303 -15.20 10.64 -12.65
C LEU A 303 -14.41 9.70 -11.72
N LEU A 304 -13.14 9.47 -12.02
CA LEU A 304 -12.22 8.71 -11.18
C LEU A 304 -11.09 9.63 -10.68
N LEU A 305 -11.05 9.88 -9.37
CA LEU A 305 -10.00 10.67 -8.72
C LEU A 305 -9.10 9.78 -7.87
N LEU A 306 -7.81 9.69 -8.24
CA LEU A 306 -6.79 8.90 -7.55
C LEU A 306 -5.79 9.83 -6.86
N ASP A 307 -5.84 9.92 -5.54
CA ASP A 307 -5.06 10.91 -4.77
C ASP A 307 -3.80 10.31 -4.15
N GLY A 308 -2.65 10.96 -4.34
CA GLY A 308 -1.39 10.61 -3.68
C GLY A 308 -0.70 9.39 -4.26
N ALA A 309 -0.72 9.21 -5.59
CA ALA A 309 -0.03 8.11 -6.26
C ALA A 309 1.47 8.11 -5.98
N ARG A 310 2.04 6.92 -5.72
CA ARG A 310 3.50 6.75 -5.57
C ARG A 310 4.21 6.65 -6.92
N ASP A 311 3.71 5.75 -7.75
CA ASP A 311 4.36 5.35 -9.00
C ASP A 311 3.34 4.80 -10.01
N LEU A 312 3.82 4.52 -11.21
CA LEU A 312 3.03 3.98 -12.31
C LEU A 312 2.40 2.62 -11.97
N ALA A 313 3.09 1.76 -11.23
CA ALA A 313 2.62 0.41 -10.94
C ALA A 313 1.37 0.43 -10.05
N GLN A 314 1.26 1.42 -9.17
CA GLN A 314 0.10 1.61 -8.31
C GLN A 314 -1.16 2.05 -9.08
N VAL A 315 -1.01 2.89 -10.10
CA VAL A 315 -2.16 3.47 -10.82
C VAL A 315 -2.57 2.67 -12.05
N GLN A 316 -1.63 2.02 -12.74
CA GLN A 316 -1.87 1.38 -14.04
C GLN A 316 -3.03 0.36 -14.04
N PRO A 317 -3.20 -0.52 -13.03
CA PRO A 317 -4.31 -1.47 -13.00
C PRO A 317 -5.69 -0.80 -12.79
N LEU A 318 -5.73 0.44 -12.31
CA LEU A 318 -6.94 1.20 -12.03
C LEU A 318 -7.43 2.00 -13.25
N LEU A 319 -6.62 2.12 -14.30
CA LEU A 319 -6.93 2.96 -15.46
C LEU A 319 -7.87 2.21 -16.42
N PRO A 320 -9.12 2.70 -16.63
CA PRO A 320 -10.07 1.99 -17.48
C PRO A 320 -9.79 2.17 -18.98
N GLY A 321 -9.20 3.31 -19.39
CA GLY A 321 -8.92 3.63 -20.79
C GLY A 321 -10.18 3.78 -21.66
N LEU A 322 -11.29 4.23 -21.07
CA LEU A 322 -12.61 4.30 -21.72
C LEU A 322 -13.03 5.76 -21.97
N PRO A 323 -13.61 6.09 -23.14
CA PRO A 323 -13.96 7.47 -23.52
C PRO A 323 -15.03 8.12 -22.65
N GLY A 324 -15.77 7.36 -21.84
CA GLY A 324 -16.75 7.90 -20.91
C GLY A 324 -16.20 8.25 -19.53
N VAL A 325 -14.98 7.80 -19.20
CA VAL A 325 -14.42 7.98 -17.85
C VAL A 325 -13.34 9.04 -17.88
N THR A 326 -13.49 10.05 -17.03
CA THR A 326 -12.44 11.05 -16.80
C THR A 326 -11.61 10.61 -15.62
N VAL A 327 -10.28 10.56 -15.80
CA VAL A 327 -9.35 10.13 -14.75
C VAL A 327 -8.43 11.28 -14.37
N VAL A 328 -8.42 11.61 -13.08
CA VAL A 328 -7.49 12.57 -12.49
C VAL A 328 -6.64 11.89 -11.43
N ILE A 329 -5.33 12.10 -11.48
CA ILE A 329 -4.36 11.50 -10.57
C ILE A 329 -3.56 12.61 -9.92
N THR A 330 -3.38 12.60 -8.61
CA THR A 330 -2.40 13.47 -7.94
C THR A 330 -1.15 12.69 -7.55
N SER A 331 0.03 13.30 -7.68
CA SER A 331 1.32 12.70 -7.32
C SER A 331 2.32 13.75 -6.86
N HIS A 332 3.31 13.36 -6.06
CA HIS A 332 4.44 14.25 -5.72
C HIS A 332 5.42 14.39 -6.89
N GLU A 333 5.75 13.26 -7.52
CA GLU A 333 6.64 13.20 -8.68
C GLU A 333 5.86 13.05 -9.99
N PRO A 334 6.42 13.47 -11.13
CA PRO A 334 5.83 13.18 -12.44
C PRO A 334 5.65 11.67 -12.66
N LEU A 335 4.49 11.27 -13.17
CA LEU A 335 4.23 9.88 -13.56
C LEU A 335 4.38 9.75 -15.08
N ASP A 336 5.11 8.74 -15.55
CA ASP A 336 5.24 8.46 -16.99
C ASP A 336 3.96 7.79 -17.51
N LEU A 337 2.92 8.60 -17.74
CA LEU A 337 1.62 8.19 -18.25
C LEU A 337 1.23 9.03 -19.47
N PRO A 338 0.67 8.41 -20.52
CA PRO A 338 0.11 9.14 -21.65
C PRO A 338 -1.11 9.94 -21.19
N GLY A 339 -1.16 11.21 -21.55
CA GLY A 339 -2.23 12.11 -21.13
C GLY A 339 -1.70 13.51 -20.85
N ARG A 340 -2.51 14.28 -20.12
CA ARG A 340 -2.16 15.65 -19.75
C ARG A 340 -1.45 15.68 -18.41
N HIS A 341 -0.45 16.54 -18.30
CA HIS A 341 0.29 16.77 -17.05
C HIS A 341 0.14 18.23 -16.65
N ILE A 342 -0.20 18.46 -15.38
CA ILE A 342 -0.34 19.78 -14.77
C ILE A 342 0.61 19.82 -13.58
N THR A 343 1.61 20.69 -13.67
CA THR A 343 2.57 20.89 -12.59
C THR A 343 2.10 22.01 -11.67
N VAL A 344 1.86 21.69 -10.40
CA VAL A 344 1.39 22.64 -9.38
C VAL A 344 2.56 23.04 -8.49
N GLY A 345 3.08 24.25 -8.74
CA GLY A 345 4.10 24.90 -7.91
C GLY A 345 3.50 25.60 -6.68
N PRO A 346 4.24 26.46 -5.97
CA PRO A 346 3.71 27.39 -4.98
C PRO A 346 2.64 28.33 -5.55
N LEU A 347 1.90 29.02 -4.68
CA LEU A 347 0.96 30.07 -5.11
C LEU A 347 1.72 31.28 -5.69
N SER A 348 1.05 32.04 -6.55
CA SER A 348 1.57 33.34 -6.97
C SER A 348 1.65 34.28 -5.75
N PRO A 349 2.54 35.30 -5.74
CA PRO A 349 2.58 36.27 -4.65
C PRO A 349 1.25 36.97 -4.39
N ALA A 350 0.47 37.23 -5.44
CA ALA A 350 -0.86 37.82 -5.35
C ALA A 350 -1.85 36.87 -4.67
N ASP A 351 -1.92 35.61 -5.10
CA ASP A 351 -2.81 34.61 -4.50
C ASP A 351 -2.42 34.29 -3.06
N ALA A 352 -1.13 34.19 -2.77
CA ALA A 352 -0.63 33.93 -1.42
C ALA A 352 -0.98 35.05 -0.45
N THR A 353 -0.81 36.30 -0.86
CA THR A 353 -1.21 37.46 -0.05
C THR A 353 -2.73 37.60 0.03
N GLY A 354 -3.47 37.25 -1.02
CA GLY A 354 -4.93 37.15 -1.02
C GLY A 354 -5.44 36.15 0.03
N LEU A 355 -4.90 34.93 0.01
CA LEU A 355 -5.20 33.89 0.98
C LEU A 355 -4.86 34.34 2.41
N LEU A 356 -3.70 34.97 2.64
CA LEU A 356 -3.36 35.50 3.95
C LEU A 356 -4.30 36.62 4.42
N LYS A 357 -4.77 37.50 3.52
CA LYS A 357 -5.75 38.54 3.86
C LYS A 357 -7.07 37.93 4.32
N GLU A 358 -7.52 36.88 3.63
CA GLU A 358 -8.75 36.16 3.98
C GLU A 358 -8.61 35.44 5.33
N LEU A 359 -7.50 34.73 5.54
CA LEU A 359 -7.25 33.95 6.76
C LEU A 359 -6.95 34.80 8.01
N ILE A 360 -6.23 35.92 7.85
CA ILE A 360 -5.81 36.79 8.97
C ILE A 360 -6.87 37.86 9.25
N GLY A 361 -7.64 38.25 8.24
CA GLY A 361 -8.65 39.30 8.26
C GLY A 361 -8.12 40.65 7.74
N PRO A 362 -8.92 41.38 6.93
CA PRO A 362 -8.46 42.59 6.22
C PRO A 362 -8.05 43.73 7.15
N ALA A 363 -8.73 43.90 8.29
CA ALA A 363 -8.41 44.94 9.27
C ALA A 363 -7.02 44.76 9.89
N ARG A 364 -6.59 43.49 10.08
CA ARG A 364 -5.33 43.16 10.75
C ARG A 364 -4.10 43.39 9.88
N VAL A 365 -4.28 43.33 8.56
CA VAL A 365 -3.22 43.49 7.55
C VAL A 365 -3.24 44.87 6.90
N ALA A 366 -4.20 45.72 7.26
CA ALA A 366 -4.28 47.11 6.84
C ALA A 366 -2.97 47.84 7.18
N ASN A 367 -2.45 48.60 6.22
CA ASN A 367 -1.19 49.35 6.32
C ASN A 367 0.08 48.51 6.62
N GLN A 368 0.02 47.19 6.48
CA GLN A 368 1.13 46.26 6.73
C GLN A 368 1.43 45.37 5.51
N ALA A 369 1.27 45.92 4.30
CA ALA A 369 1.44 45.19 3.03
C ALA A 369 2.85 44.57 2.88
N GLY A 370 3.90 45.28 3.32
CA GLY A 370 5.27 44.76 3.30
C GLY A 370 5.44 43.53 4.19
N ALA A 371 4.97 43.60 5.44
CA ALA A 371 5.04 42.47 6.37
C ALA A 371 4.20 41.28 5.88
N LEU A 372 3.05 41.52 5.24
CA LEU A 372 2.23 40.47 4.64
C LEU A 372 2.95 39.76 3.47
N ALA A 373 3.61 40.53 2.60
CA ALA A 373 4.40 39.99 1.50
C ALA A 373 5.61 39.19 2.02
N ASP A 374 6.29 39.69 3.06
CA ASP A 374 7.38 38.97 3.72
C ASP A 374 6.91 37.67 4.37
N LEU A 375 5.75 37.67 5.05
CA LEU A 375 5.17 36.45 5.60
C LEU A 375 4.93 35.41 4.50
N ALA A 376 4.35 35.83 3.38
CA ALA A 376 4.11 34.96 2.24
C ALA A 376 5.41 34.37 1.67
N ARG A 377 6.43 35.21 1.52
CA ARG A 377 7.77 34.84 1.05
C ARG A 377 8.47 33.87 2.02
N TYR A 378 8.38 34.09 3.32
CA TYR A 378 8.97 33.18 4.31
C TYR A 378 8.28 31.82 4.36
N CYS A 379 6.99 31.76 4.03
CA CYS A 379 6.24 30.52 3.83
C CYS A 379 6.49 29.87 2.45
N ALA A 380 7.41 30.41 1.65
CA ALA A 380 7.67 30.01 0.26
C ALA A 380 6.40 29.93 -0.62
N TYR A 381 5.39 30.75 -0.30
CA TYR A 381 4.10 30.79 -0.98
C TYR A 381 3.35 29.44 -1.03
N LEU A 382 3.65 28.52 -0.09
CA LEU A 382 2.99 27.22 -0.04
C LEU A 382 1.71 27.28 0.81
N PRO A 383 0.55 26.83 0.27
CA PRO A 383 -0.74 26.90 0.97
C PRO A 383 -0.71 26.38 2.41
N LEU A 384 -0.07 25.22 2.64
CA LEU A 384 0.04 24.63 3.98
C LEU A 384 0.81 25.54 4.95
N ALA A 385 1.95 26.09 4.53
CA ALA A 385 2.76 26.96 5.36
C ALA A 385 2.04 28.29 5.66
N LEU A 386 1.35 28.86 4.67
CA LEU A 386 0.54 30.08 4.83
C LEU A 386 -0.60 29.89 5.84
N ARG A 387 -1.28 28.73 5.83
CA ARG A 387 -2.35 28.39 6.79
C ARG A 387 -1.82 28.24 8.22
N ILE A 388 -0.69 27.57 8.37
CA ILE A 388 -0.03 27.43 9.68
C ILE A 388 0.41 28.79 10.22
N ALA A 389 1.05 29.61 9.38
CA ALA A 389 1.54 30.92 9.76
C ALA A 389 0.41 31.90 10.09
N SER A 390 -0.64 31.97 9.26
CA SER A 390 -1.80 32.83 9.49
C SER A 390 -2.51 32.49 10.80
N ARG A 391 -2.63 31.20 11.15
CA ARG A 391 -3.26 30.82 12.41
C ARG A 391 -2.47 31.32 13.62
N ARG A 392 -1.14 31.26 13.56
CA ARG A 392 -0.30 31.82 14.61
C ARG A 392 -0.45 33.33 14.73
N VAL A 393 -0.52 34.04 13.61
CA VAL A 393 -0.79 35.49 13.58
C VAL A 393 -2.15 35.80 14.21
N ALA A 394 -3.20 35.04 13.85
CA ALA A 394 -4.53 35.20 14.40
C ALA A 394 -4.60 34.92 15.91
N GLY A 395 -3.73 34.03 16.42
CA GLY A 395 -3.61 33.71 17.85
C GLY A 395 -2.97 34.80 18.72
N ARG A 396 -2.41 35.86 18.13
CA ARG A 396 -1.73 36.95 18.86
C ARG A 396 -2.31 38.32 18.46
N PRO A 397 -3.58 38.61 18.81
CA PRO A 397 -4.32 39.73 18.25
C PRO A 397 -3.72 41.12 18.55
N HIS A 398 -2.87 41.26 19.57
CA HIS A 398 -2.31 42.54 19.97
C HIS A 398 -0.88 42.80 19.46
N THR A 399 -0.29 41.87 18.71
CA THR A 399 1.07 42.01 18.14
C THR A 399 1.00 42.46 16.68
N TYR A 400 1.87 43.39 16.27
CA TYR A 400 1.96 43.80 14.86
C TYR A 400 2.46 42.64 13.98
N LEU A 401 2.03 42.64 12.72
CA LEU A 401 2.42 41.60 11.77
C LEU A 401 3.93 41.62 11.51
N ALA A 402 4.51 42.82 11.44
CA ALA A 402 5.94 43.01 11.22
C ALA A 402 6.80 42.32 12.31
N ASP A 403 6.41 42.41 13.57
CA ASP A 403 7.13 41.80 14.68
C ASP A 403 7.10 40.26 14.60
N LEU A 404 5.93 39.70 14.28
CA LEU A 404 5.74 38.26 14.12
C LEU A 404 6.54 37.72 12.91
N VAL A 405 6.63 38.50 11.83
CA VAL A 405 7.47 38.18 10.67
C VAL A 405 8.94 38.24 11.05
N GLY A 406 9.34 39.17 11.93
CA GLY A 406 10.67 39.21 12.53
C GLY A 406 11.04 37.91 13.25
N GLU A 407 10.14 37.39 14.10
CA GLU A 407 10.34 36.09 14.78
C GLU A 407 10.59 34.94 13.78
N LEU A 408 9.77 34.88 12.72
CA LEU A 408 9.89 33.83 11.70
C LEU A 408 11.21 33.94 10.93
N ARG A 409 11.65 35.17 10.62
CA ARG A 409 12.94 35.45 9.98
C ARG A 409 14.11 34.95 10.84
N GLU A 410 14.08 35.20 12.14
CA GLU A 410 15.12 34.72 13.07
C GLU A 410 15.20 33.19 13.12
N GLU A 411 14.05 32.50 13.18
CA GLU A 411 14.03 31.04 13.17
C GLU A 411 14.58 30.45 11.87
N ARG A 412 14.34 31.11 10.73
CA ARG A 412 14.91 30.70 9.44
C ARG A 412 16.43 30.86 9.41
N HIS A 413 16.94 32.01 9.85
CA HIS A 413 18.38 32.24 9.96
C HIS A 413 19.08 31.22 10.86
N ARG A 414 18.44 30.78 11.95
CA ARG A 414 18.97 29.73 12.83
C ARG A 414 19.06 28.37 12.12
N LEU A 415 18.11 28.05 11.23
CA LEU A 415 18.11 26.82 10.45
C LEU A 415 19.18 26.84 9.36
N ASP A 416 19.29 27.96 8.61
CA ASP A 416 20.24 28.11 7.51
C ASP A 416 21.71 27.97 7.99
N ARG A 417 21.99 28.37 9.24
CA ARG A 417 23.31 28.17 9.88
C ARG A 417 23.63 26.71 10.22
N LEU A 418 22.63 25.88 10.45
CA LEU A 418 22.80 24.47 10.83
C LEU A 418 22.87 23.55 9.60
N ALA A 419 22.15 23.89 8.53
CA ALA A 419 22.21 23.21 7.24
C ALA A 419 21.72 24.18 6.14
N PRO A 420 22.58 24.58 5.19
CA PRO A 420 22.17 25.42 4.06
C PRO A 420 21.10 24.73 3.22
N ASP A 421 20.01 25.44 2.93
CA ASP A 421 18.86 24.95 2.18
C ASP A 421 19.22 24.83 0.68
N THR A 422 19.43 23.61 0.18
CA THR A 422 19.75 23.37 -1.25
C THR A 422 18.49 23.30 -2.13
N ASP A 423 17.32 23.00 -1.53
CA ASP A 423 16.13 22.55 -2.27
C ASP A 423 14.83 23.34 -1.93
N GLY A 424 14.92 24.40 -1.12
CA GLY A 424 13.77 25.24 -0.72
C GLY A 424 12.88 24.64 0.40
N SER A 425 13.28 23.51 0.99
CA SER A 425 12.61 22.82 2.10
C SER A 425 12.74 23.57 3.44
N GLY A 426 13.79 24.38 3.57
CA GLY A 426 14.09 25.19 4.75
C GLY A 426 13.00 26.23 5.07
N ALA A 427 12.31 26.77 4.07
CA ALA A 427 11.20 27.71 4.28
C ALA A 427 9.99 27.06 5.00
N ILE A 428 9.60 25.86 4.55
CA ILE A 428 8.53 25.07 5.19
C ILE A 428 8.97 24.68 6.61
N ARG A 429 10.19 24.16 6.75
CA ARG A 429 10.77 23.77 8.05
C ARG A 429 10.82 24.92 9.04
N GLY A 430 11.17 26.12 8.58
CA GLY A 430 11.15 27.35 9.39
C GLY A 430 9.77 27.66 9.93
N THR A 431 8.74 27.58 9.09
CA THR A 431 7.34 27.82 9.48
C THR A 431 6.82 26.78 10.47
N PHE A 432 7.15 25.49 10.24
CA PHE A 432 6.80 24.41 11.16
C PHE A 432 7.48 24.58 12.52
N ARG A 433 8.78 24.87 12.52
CA ARG A 433 9.57 25.09 13.74
C ARG A 433 9.09 26.30 14.53
N TRP A 434 8.79 27.41 13.84
CA TRP A 434 8.21 28.59 14.46
C TRP A 434 6.95 28.18 15.21
N SER A 435 5.95 27.61 14.52
CA SER A 435 4.67 27.18 15.11
C SER A 435 4.81 26.16 16.23
N TYR A 436 5.63 25.12 16.04
CA TYR A 436 5.93 24.11 17.04
C TYR A 436 6.51 24.70 18.34
N ARG A 437 7.45 25.64 18.25
CA ARG A 437 8.08 26.25 19.44
C ARG A 437 7.15 27.11 20.28
N ALA A 438 6.04 27.61 19.72
CA ALA A 438 5.06 28.36 20.52
C ALA A 438 4.07 27.47 21.27
N LEU A 439 4.05 26.17 21.00
CA LEU A 439 3.20 25.26 21.74
C LEU A 439 3.70 25.11 23.19
N PRO A 440 2.80 24.94 24.16
CA PRO A 440 3.17 24.48 25.50
C PRO A 440 3.92 23.14 25.44
N LEU A 441 4.82 22.89 26.39
CA LEU A 441 5.65 21.67 26.42
C LEU A 441 4.84 20.35 26.30
N PRO A 442 3.67 20.19 26.95
CA PRO A 442 2.85 18.99 26.76
C PRO A 442 2.33 18.81 25.33
N ALA A 443 1.96 19.90 24.65
CA ALA A 443 1.52 19.87 23.26
C ALA A 443 2.67 19.58 22.29
N GLN A 444 3.87 20.11 22.55
CA GLN A 444 5.08 19.76 21.79
C GLN A 444 5.37 18.26 21.90
N ARG A 445 5.30 17.70 23.11
CA ARG A 445 5.50 16.25 23.33
C ARG A 445 4.44 15.43 22.62
N MET A 446 3.16 15.78 22.75
CA MET A 446 2.07 15.11 22.03
C MET A 446 2.34 15.12 20.53
N PHE A 447 2.65 16.28 19.94
CA PHE A 447 2.96 16.40 18.52
C PHE A 447 4.11 15.48 18.08
N ARG A 448 5.21 15.42 18.84
CA ARG A 448 6.33 14.49 18.57
C ARG A 448 5.88 13.03 18.59
N LEU A 449 5.13 12.63 19.61
CA LEU A 449 4.67 11.26 19.75
C LEU A 449 3.72 10.86 18.62
N LEU A 450 2.81 11.74 18.20
CA LEU A 450 1.94 11.51 17.04
C LEU A 450 2.75 11.30 15.74
N GLY A 451 3.95 11.87 15.63
CA GLY A 451 4.88 11.59 14.54
C GLY A 451 5.43 10.16 14.51
N LEU A 452 5.43 9.44 15.64
CA LEU A 452 5.81 8.02 15.71
C LEU A 452 4.68 7.11 15.19
N TYR A 453 3.44 7.58 15.28
CA TYR A 453 2.28 6.82 14.90
C TYR A 453 2.08 6.80 13.38
N GLN A 454 1.88 5.61 12.81
CA GLN A 454 1.72 5.40 11.37
C GLN A 454 0.25 5.25 10.93
N GLY A 455 -0.72 5.49 11.82
CA GLY A 455 -2.14 5.48 11.46
C GLY A 455 -2.57 6.68 10.61
N VAL A 456 -3.70 6.52 9.92
CA VAL A 456 -4.27 7.56 9.05
C VAL A 456 -4.77 8.75 9.86
N ASP A 457 -5.47 8.49 10.95
CA ASP A 457 -5.87 9.48 11.94
C ASP A 457 -5.71 8.94 13.37
N VAL A 458 -5.84 9.81 14.35
CA VAL A 458 -5.70 9.50 15.77
C VAL A 458 -6.88 10.10 16.54
N ASP A 459 -7.56 9.27 17.30
CA ASP A 459 -8.60 9.70 18.22
C ASP A 459 -8.01 9.98 19.62
N ALA A 460 -8.85 10.47 20.54
CA ALA A 460 -8.40 10.79 21.89
C ALA A 460 -7.91 9.56 22.67
N PRO A 461 -8.60 8.40 22.66
CA PRO A 461 -8.11 7.16 23.28
C PRO A 461 -6.74 6.71 22.78
N ALA A 462 -6.50 6.67 21.47
CA ALA A 462 -5.20 6.26 20.92
C ALA A 462 -4.10 7.28 21.27
N ALA A 463 -4.40 8.58 21.22
CA ALA A 463 -3.45 9.62 21.64
C ALA A 463 -3.12 9.54 23.15
N ALA A 464 -4.10 9.23 23.99
CA ALA A 464 -3.92 9.02 25.43
C ALA A 464 -2.98 7.83 25.69
N ALA A 465 -3.24 6.69 25.04
CA ALA A 465 -2.38 5.52 25.12
C ALA A 465 -0.94 5.83 24.68
N LEU A 466 -0.78 6.46 23.51
CA LEU A 466 0.53 6.82 22.97
C LEU A 466 1.32 7.74 23.91
N SER A 467 0.66 8.77 24.45
CA SER A 467 1.28 9.76 25.34
C SER A 467 1.47 9.30 26.78
N GLY A 468 0.72 8.27 27.21
CA GLY A 468 0.62 7.84 28.60
C GLY A 468 -0.09 8.85 29.49
N MET A 469 -1.01 9.64 28.93
CA MET A 469 -1.81 10.66 29.64
C MET A 469 -3.26 10.17 29.80
N ASP A 470 -4.06 10.87 30.62
CA ASP A 470 -5.50 10.64 30.64
C ASP A 470 -6.18 11.12 29.35
N GLY A 471 -7.37 10.56 29.09
CA GLY A 471 -8.13 10.82 27.87
C GLY A 471 -8.57 12.28 27.70
N GLU A 472 -8.86 12.98 28.79
CA GLU A 472 -9.33 14.36 28.73
C GLU A 472 -8.19 15.33 28.38
N GLN A 473 -7.03 15.14 29.01
CA GLN A 473 -5.81 15.87 28.68
C GLN A 473 -5.38 15.61 27.23
N ALA A 474 -5.39 14.35 26.79
CA ALA A 474 -5.07 14.01 25.41
C ALA A 474 -6.03 14.70 24.42
N ALA A 475 -7.34 14.63 24.66
CA ALA A 475 -8.35 15.29 23.83
C ALA A 475 -8.16 16.81 23.80
N LYS A 476 -7.82 17.44 24.94
CA LYS A 476 -7.50 18.87 25.00
C LYS A 476 -6.27 19.20 24.16
N LEU A 477 -5.19 18.42 24.26
CA LEU A 477 -3.97 18.66 23.48
C LEU A 477 -4.20 18.46 21.97
N LEU A 478 -5.00 17.47 21.56
CA LEU A 478 -5.39 17.30 20.17
C LEU A 478 -6.18 18.51 19.64
N ARG A 479 -7.14 19.02 20.43
CA ARG A 479 -7.85 20.28 20.10
C ARG A 479 -6.90 21.47 20.01
N ASP A 480 -5.94 21.59 20.92
CA ASP A 480 -4.98 22.70 20.93
C ASP A 480 -4.04 22.64 19.71
N LEU A 481 -3.56 21.44 19.34
CA LEU A 481 -2.76 21.21 18.13
C LEU A 481 -3.57 21.45 16.84
N SER A 482 -4.83 21.05 16.81
CA SER A 482 -5.72 21.32 15.67
C SER A 482 -6.04 22.81 15.53
N LYS A 483 -6.29 23.49 16.66
CA LYS A 483 -6.40 24.96 16.69
C LYS A 483 -5.14 25.61 16.17
N ALA A 484 -3.95 25.03 16.33
CA ALA A 484 -2.70 25.55 15.78
C ALA A 484 -2.48 25.19 14.29
N GLN A 485 -3.44 24.54 13.61
CA GLN A 485 -3.33 24.02 12.24
C GLN A 485 -2.20 22.98 12.06
N LEU A 486 -1.78 22.35 13.16
CA LEU A 486 -0.83 21.24 13.13
C LEU A 486 -1.52 19.88 13.01
N LEU A 487 -2.84 19.85 13.27
CA LEU A 487 -3.73 18.71 13.04
C LEU A 487 -4.98 19.17 12.29
N GLN A 488 -5.50 18.31 11.43
CA GLN A 488 -6.79 18.50 10.78
C GLN A 488 -7.84 17.61 11.45
N PRO A 489 -9.03 18.12 11.79
CA PRO A 489 -10.10 17.28 12.30
C PRO A 489 -10.57 16.32 11.20
N SER A 490 -10.72 15.05 11.56
CA SER A 490 -11.29 13.97 10.76
C SER A 490 -12.77 13.79 11.14
N PRO A 491 -13.62 13.22 10.26
CA PRO A 491 -14.95 12.78 10.66
C PRO A 491 -14.90 11.90 11.92
N ARG A 492 -15.95 11.96 12.77
CA ARG A 492 -16.09 11.18 14.01
C ARG A 492 -15.14 11.56 15.17
N GLY A 493 -14.51 12.74 15.14
CA GLY A 493 -13.78 13.28 16.30
C GLY A 493 -12.32 12.85 16.40
N ALA A 494 -11.77 12.21 15.36
CA ALA A 494 -10.36 11.92 15.22
C ALA A 494 -9.59 13.09 14.56
N TYR A 495 -8.27 12.98 14.49
CA TYR A 495 -7.37 14.00 13.97
C TYR A 495 -6.32 13.43 13.02
N GLN A 496 -6.04 14.13 11.93
CA GLN A 496 -5.06 13.77 10.93
C GLN A 496 -3.84 14.69 10.98
N LEU A 497 -2.65 14.11 10.85
CA LEU A 497 -1.42 14.85 10.60
C LEU A 497 -1.15 14.84 9.10
N HIS A 498 -1.00 16.03 8.51
CA HIS A 498 -0.52 16.14 7.13
C HIS A 498 0.89 15.54 7.01
N ASP A 499 1.19 14.84 5.92
CA ASP A 499 2.44 14.09 5.70
C ASP A 499 3.72 14.89 6.04
N LEU A 500 3.85 16.12 5.53
CA LEU A 500 4.95 17.02 5.86
C LEU A 500 5.09 17.32 7.36
N LEU A 501 3.98 17.58 8.05
CA LEU A 501 3.97 17.83 9.49
C LEU A 501 4.31 16.55 10.28
N ARG A 502 3.86 15.39 9.80
CA ARG A 502 4.20 14.10 10.39
C ARG A 502 5.69 13.78 10.25
N GLY A 503 6.26 13.98 9.06
CA GLY A 503 7.70 13.83 8.84
C GLY A 503 8.52 14.75 9.75
N TYR A 504 8.08 16.00 9.89
CA TYR A 504 8.68 16.94 10.84
C TYR A 504 8.54 16.45 12.30
N ALA A 505 7.34 16.02 12.72
CA ALA A 505 7.09 15.48 14.05
C ALA A 505 7.96 14.25 14.37
N ALA A 506 8.08 13.32 13.42
CA ALA A 506 8.89 12.11 13.55
C ALA A 506 10.38 12.46 13.72
N GLU A 507 10.91 13.41 12.93
CA GLU A 507 12.28 13.90 13.08
C GLU A 507 12.50 14.57 14.45
N ARG A 508 11.55 15.38 14.93
CA ARG A 508 11.63 15.96 16.27
C ARG A 508 11.58 14.89 17.36
N ALA A 509 10.73 13.87 17.20
CA ALA A 509 10.70 12.73 18.12
C ALA A 509 12.06 12.00 18.15
N LEU A 510 12.68 11.77 16.98
CA LEU A 510 13.99 11.12 16.91
C LEU A 510 15.10 11.90 17.63
N ARG A 511 15.04 13.24 17.59
CA ARG A 511 16.05 14.12 18.19
C ARG A 511 15.81 14.47 19.65
N GLU A 512 14.56 14.61 20.07
CA GLU A 512 14.19 15.12 21.40
C GLU A 512 13.66 14.04 22.35
N GLU A 513 13.08 12.95 21.84
CA GLU A 513 12.61 11.85 22.69
C GLU A 513 13.69 10.76 22.78
N GLY A 514 14.05 10.35 24.00
CA GLY A 514 14.95 9.21 24.21
C GLY A 514 14.40 7.93 23.58
N ALA A 515 15.29 7.04 23.10
CA ALA A 515 14.90 5.80 22.43
C ALA A 515 13.92 4.94 23.26
N ASN A 516 14.17 4.83 24.57
CA ASN A 516 13.30 4.10 25.50
C ASN A 516 11.89 4.72 25.58
N ASN A 517 11.78 6.06 25.59
CA ASN A 517 10.50 6.74 25.63
C ASN A 517 9.69 6.52 24.34
N ARG A 518 10.37 6.53 23.18
CA ARG A 518 9.74 6.24 21.88
C ARG A 518 9.21 4.81 21.82
N GLN A 519 10.02 3.84 22.23
CA GLN A 519 9.61 2.44 22.30
C GLN A 519 8.45 2.24 23.28
N ALA A 520 8.50 2.86 24.47
CA ALA A 520 7.42 2.77 25.44
C ALA A 520 6.11 3.40 24.92
N ALA A 521 6.18 4.50 24.17
CA ALA A 521 5.01 5.10 23.54
C ALA A 521 4.36 4.17 22.50
N ILE A 522 5.16 3.60 21.60
CA ILE A 522 4.66 2.64 20.61
C ILE A 522 4.07 1.41 21.32
N ARG A 523 4.74 0.85 22.34
CA ARG A 523 4.22 -0.29 23.11
C ARG A 523 2.86 -0.01 23.72
N ARG A 524 2.67 1.14 24.40
CA ARG A 524 1.35 1.50 24.98
C ARG A 524 0.25 1.60 23.93
N LEU A 525 0.57 2.16 22.76
CA LEU A 525 -0.39 2.23 21.65
C LEU A 525 -0.74 0.83 21.12
N LEU A 526 0.24 -0.05 20.98
CA LEU A 526 0.01 -1.43 20.58
C LEU A 526 -0.84 -2.19 21.61
N ASP A 527 -0.57 -2.00 22.90
CA ASP A 527 -1.36 -2.58 23.99
C ASP A 527 -2.80 -2.07 23.99
N HIS A 528 -3.03 -0.79 23.69
CA HIS A 528 -4.36 -0.23 23.54
C HIS A 528 -5.17 -0.92 22.44
N TYR A 529 -4.59 -1.09 21.24
CA TYR A 529 -5.27 -1.78 20.14
C TYR A 529 -5.46 -3.27 20.43
N ARG A 530 -4.52 -3.90 21.13
CA ARG A 530 -4.65 -5.30 21.56
C ARG A 530 -5.78 -5.48 22.57
N ALA A 531 -5.91 -4.58 23.54
CA ALA A 531 -7.00 -4.59 24.51
C ALA A 531 -8.36 -4.37 23.83
N ALA A 532 -8.44 -3.42 22.89
CA ALA A 532 -9.66 -3.22 22.08
C ALA A 532 -10.02 -4.46 21.25
N GLY A 533 -9.03 -5.19 20.74
CA GLY A 533 -9.24 -6.44 19.99
C GLY A 533 -9.73 -7.61 20.85
N ALA A 534 -9.37 -7.62 22.13
CA ALA A 534 -9.80 -8.63 23.09
C ALA A 534 -11.24 -8.41 23.60
N ASP A 535 -11.80 -7.20 23.45
CA ASP A 535 -13.17 -6.87 23.85
C ASP A 535 -14.19 -7.26 22.75
N PRO A 536 -15.05 -8.28 22.98
CA PRO A 536 -16.06 -8.69 22.00
C PRO A 536 -17.13 -7.62 21.75
N GLY A 537 -17.30 -6.65 22.66
CA GLY A 537 -18.23 -5.54 22.55
C GLY A 537 -17.68 -4.34 21.77
N HIS A 538 -16.40 -4.34 21.40
CA HIS A 538 -15.77 -3.19 20.75
C HIS A 538 -16.31 -2.97 19.32
N ALA A 539 -16.94 -1.82 19.11
CA ALA A 539 -17.51 -1.44 17.83
C ALA A 539 -16.47 -0.76 16.94
N TRP A 540 -15.67 -1.56 16.23
CA TRP A 540 -14.67 -1.07 15.28
C TRP A 540 -15.28 -0.17 14.21
N SER A 541 -14.68 0.98 13.92
CA SER A 541 -14.96 1.73 12.69
C SER A 541 -14.04 1.29 11.53
N ASP A 542 -14.37 1.66 10.29
CA ASP A 542 -13.49 1.37 9.15
C ASP A 542 -12.12 2.07 9.30
N THR A 543 -12.11 3.29 9.84
CA THR A 543 -10.87 4.03 10.08
C THR A 543 -10.02 3.42 11.20
N GLU A 544 -10.64 3.00 12.31
CA GLU A 544 -9.93 2.27 13.37
C GLU A 544 -9.35 0.94 12.89
N LEU A 545 -10.02 0.24 11.96
CA LEU A 545 -9.45 -0.96 11.35
C LEU A 545 -8.22 -0.66 10.49
N ILE A 546 -8.22 0.46 9.76
CA ILE A 546 -7.02 0.91 9.01
C ILE A 546 -5.88 1.22 9.99
N ASN A 547 -6.20 1.91 11.08
CA ASN A 547 -5.28 2.27 12.16
C ASN A 547 -4.72 1.04 12.90
N LEU A 548 -5.55 0.03 13.16
CA LEU A 548 -5.17 -1.27 13.71
C LEU A 548 -4.17 -1.97 12.79
N CYS A 549 -4.40 -1.95 11.48
CA CYS A 549 -3.50 -2.55 10.51
C CYS A 549 -2.16 -1.80 10.41
N ALA A 550 -2.18 -0.47 10.50
CA ALA A 550 -0.98 0.33 10.59
C ALA A 550 -0.18 0.02 11.88
N ALA A 551 -0.87 -0.16 13.01
CA ALA A 551 -0.27 -0.60 14.26
C ALA A 551 0.37 -2.00 14.12
N ALA A 552 -0.30 -2.94 13.46
CA ALA A 552 0.25 -4.27 13.18
C ALA A 552 1.54 -4.21 12.33
N HIS A 553 1.54 -3.40 11.27
CA HIS A 553 2.75 -3.19 10.47
C HIS A 553 3.89 -2.57 11.28
N SER A 554 3.57 -1.60 12.16
CA SER A 554 4.55 -1.01 13.08
C SER A 554 5.12 -2.08 14.04
N ALA A 555 4.29 -2.97 14.57
CA ALA A 555 4.72 -4.08 15.41
C ALA A 555 5.67 -5.02 14.65
N THR A 556 5.37 -5.39 13.40
CA THR A 556 6.27 -6.19 12.54
C THR A 556 7.61 -5.49 12.32
N SER A 557 7.59 -4.20 11.95
CA SER A 557 8.83 -3.45 11.67
C SER A 557 9.72 -3.25 12.90
N THR A 558 9.14 -3.34 14.10
CA THR A 558 9.85 -3.19 15.38
C THR A 558 10.23 -4.55 16.01
N GLY A 559 9.98 -5.67 15.33
CA GLY A 559 10.27 -7.01 15.82
C GLY A 559 9.29 -7.56 16.86
N ASN A 560 8.15 -6.89 17.09
CA ASN A 560 7.10 -7.33 18.01
C ASN A 560 6.13 -8.29 17.30
N HIS A 561 6.63 -9.43 16.82
CA HIS A 561 5.88 -10.38 15.99
C HIS A 561 4.59 -10.88 16.65
N ALA A 562 4.62 -11.24 17.93
CA ALA A 562 3.43 -11.69 18.67
C ALA A 562 2.29 -10.65 18.64
N VAL A 563 2.62 -9.38 18.89
CA VAL A 563 1.63 -8.31 18.85
C VAL A 563 1.13 -8.06 17.43
N ALA A 564 2.01 -8.14 16.42
CA ALA A 564 1.57 -8.04 15.03
C ALA A 564 0.55 -9.12 14.67
N VAL A 565 0.77 -10.37 15.11
CA VAL A 565 -0.15 -11.49 14.92
C VAL A 565 -1.50 -11.23 15.60
N ASP A 566 -1.52 -10.77 16.86
CA ASP A 566 -2.76 -10.48 17.59
C ASP A 566 -3.61 -9.42 16.86
N LEU A 567 -2.97 -8.32 16.44
CA LEU A 567 -3.65 -7.21 15.77
C LEU A 567 -4.16 -7.60 14.38
N LEU A 568 -3.38 -8.36 13.61
CA LEU A 568 -3.80 -8.87 12.30
C LEU A 568 -4.93 -9.89 12.43
N THR A 569 -4.90 -10.76 13.44
CA THR A 569 -5.95 -11.74 13.70
C THR A 569 -7.25 -11.06 14.10
N THR A 570 -7.18 -10.04 14.96
CA THR A 570 -8.32 -9.17 15.32
C THR A 570 -8.92 -8.51 14.07
N ALA A 571 -8.08 -7.86 13.25
CA ALA A 571 -8.54 -7.23 12.01
C ALA A 571 -9.20 -8.25 11.07
N GLY A 572 -8.62 -9.45 10.96
CA GLY A 572 -9.18 -10.56 10.18
C GLY A 572 -10.56 -11.00 10.67
N ALA A 573 -10.74 -11.11 11.99
CA ALA A 573 -12.00 -11.50 12.61
C ALA A 573 -13.11 -10.48 12.34
N VAL A 574 -12.81 -9.19 12.50
CA VAL A 574 -13.77 -8.10 12.24
C VAL A 574 -14.15 -8.04 10.76
N HIS A 575 -13.19 -8.18 9.85
CA HIS A 575 -13.51 -8.25 8.42
C HIS A 575 -14.39 -9.47 8.10
N ARG A 576 -14.13 -10.62 8.72
CA ARG A 576 -14.94 -11.83 8.51
C ARG A 576 -16.37 -11.67 9.03
N SER A 577 -16.58 -11.06 10.21
CA SER A 577 -17.92 -10.82 10.76
C SER A 577 -18.73 -9.86 9.89
N ARG A 578 -18.07 -8.94 9.18
CA ARG A 578 -18.69 -8.05 8.17
C ARG A 578 -18.89 -8.70 6.80
N GLY A 579 -18.57 -9.98 6.62
CA GLY A 579 -18.63 -10.67 5.33
C GLY A 579 -17.56 -10.22 4.32
N GLN A 580 -16.55 -9.46 4.76
CA GLN A 580 -15.44 -8.99 3.93
C GLN A 580 -14.34 -10.06 3.85
N LEU A 581 -14.71 -11.24 3.31
CA LEU A 581 -13.88 -12.45 3.36
C LEU A 581 -12.48 -12.27 2.75
N ASP A 582 -12.34 -11.45 1.70
CA ASP A 582 -11.04 -11.15 1.10
C ASP A 582 -10.11 -10.36 2.01
N ARG A 583 -10.65 -9.35 2.70
CA ARG A 583 -9.88 -8.57 3.68
C ARG A 583 -9.48 -9.48 4.83
N ALA A 584 -10.40 -10.31 5.32
CA ALA A 584 -10.12 -11.30 6.36
C ALA A 584 -8.99 -12.26 5.96
N ILE A 585 -9.07 -12.86 4.77
CA ILE A 585 -8.02 -13.73 4.21
C ILE A 585 -6.67 -13.00 4.17
N ALA A 586 -6.63 -11.76 3.67
CA ALA A 586 -5.39 -10.99 3.59
C ALA A 586 -4.77 -10.76 4.99
N ARG A 587 -5.59 -10.41 6.00
CA ARG A 587 -5.08 -10.20 7.36
C ARG A 587 -4.59 -11.49 8.00
N TYR A 588 -5.34 -12.58 7.88
CA TYR A 588 -4.91 -13.88 8.41
C TYR A 588 -3.67 -14.43 7.70
N HIS A 589 -3.50 -14.19 6.39
CA HIS A 589 -2.26 -14.52 5.69
C HIS A 589 -1.06 -13.74 6.20
N LEU A 590 -1.22 -12.43 6.40
CA LEU A 590 -0.15 -11.62 6.97
C LEU A 590 0.18 -12.08 8.40
N ALA A 591 -0.83 -12.44 9.21
CA ALA A 591 -0.61 -13.01 10.54
C ALA A 591 0.17 -14.34 10.46
N TRP A 592 -0.24 -15.23 9.56
CA TRP A 592 0.40 -16.52 9.32
C TRP A 592 1.87 -16.40 8.91
N VAL A 593 2.20 -15.43 8.05
CA VAL A 593 3.58 -15.20 7.58
C VAL A 593 4.41 -14.41 8.61
N SER A 594 3.77 -13.61 9.47
CA SER A 594 4.45 -12.79 10.48
C SER A 594 4.77 -13.56 11.77
N GLY A 595 4.16 -14.73 11.98
CA GLY A 595 4.47 -15.61 13.11
C GLY A 595 5.81 -16.33 12.95
N ASP A 596 6.46 -16.66 14.07
CA ASP A 596 7.67 -17.48 14.06
C ASP A 596 7.37 -18.88 13.50
N ARG A 597 8.33 -19.45 12.77
CA ARG A 597 8.18 -20.72 12.02
C ARG A 597 7.71 -21.86 12.93
N HIS A 598 6.41 -22.05 12.99
CA HIS A 598 5.60 -23.27 12.96
C HIS A 598 4.16 -22.75 12.94
N GLY A 599 3.43 -23.03 11.85
CA GLY A 599 2.14 -22.42 11.56
C GLY A 599 1.16 -22.57 12.72
N ASP A 600 0.86 -21.45 13.38
CA ASP A 600 -0.09 -21.38 14.49
C ASP A 600 -1.42 -21.98 14.02
N THR A 601 -1.74 -23.15 14.56
CA THR A 601 -2.88 -23.96 14.14
C THR A 601 -4.18 -23.16 14.21
N ASP A 602 -4.32 -22.22 15.16
CA ASP A 602 -5.49 -21.32 15.25
C ASP A 602 -5.59 -20.39 14.02
N ILE A 603 -4.48 -19.80 13.58
CA ILE A 603 -4.46 -18.95 12.37
C ILE A 603 -4.75 -19.81 11.13
N ALA A 604 -4.22 -21.04 11.06
CA ALA A 604 -4.56 -21.97 9.97
C ALA A 604 -6.05 -22.25 9.91
N HIS A 605 -6.68 -22.50 11.06
CA HIS A 605 -8.12 -22.77 11.15
C HIS A 605 -8.91 -21.55 10.70
N ARG A 606 -8.63 -20.37 11.24
CA ARG A 606 -9.30 -19.12 10.84
C ARG A 606 -9.16 -18.87 9.35
N LEU A 607 -7.96 -19.04 8.81
CA LEU A 607 -7.68 -18.83 7.39
C LEU A 607 -8.37 -19.89 6.51
N GLY A 608 -8.29 -21.16 6.90
CA GLY A 608 -8.90 -22.30 6.21
C GLY A 608 -10.43 -22.22 6.17
N GLU A 609 -11.06 -21.89 7.30
CA GLU A 609 -12.49 -21.63 7.38
C GLU A 609 -12.90 -20.43 6.53
N THR A 610 -12.13 -19.34 6.56
CA THR A 610 -12.44 -18.14 5.76
C THR A 610 -12.31 -18.46 4.27
N TYR A 611 -11.33 -19.28 3.89
CA TYR A 611 -11.22 -19.79 2.53
C TYR A 611 -12.39 -20.69 2.12
N LEU A 612 -12.84 -21.59 3.01
CA LEU A 612 -13.98 -22.45 2.78
C LEU A 612 -15.28 -21.64 2.63
N ALA A 613 -15.47 -20.60 3.46
CA ALA A 613 -16.57 -19.65 3.35
C ALA A 613 -16.51 -18.85 2.03
N ALA A 614 -15.32 -18.49 1.56
CA ALA A 614 -15.10 -17.82 0.28
C ALA A 614 -15.14 -18.76 -0.95
N GLY A 615 -15.37 -20.06 -0.76
CA GLY A 615 -15.37 -21.06 -1.84
C GLY A 615 -13.99 -21.37 -2.43
N ARG A 616 -12.90 -20.96 -1.79
CA ARG A 616 -11.51 -21.15 -2.24
C ARG A 616 -10.92 -22.47 -1.72
N LEU A 617 -11.56 -23.57 -2.09
CA LEU A 617 -11.31 -24.89 -1.52
C LEU A 617 -9.85 -25.37 -1.64
N CYS A 618 -9.21 -25.14 -2.79
CA CYS A 618 -7.80 -25.54 -2.97
C CYS A 618 -6.84 -24.78 -2.05
N ALA A 619 -7.10 -23.48 -1.81
CA ALA A 619 -6.28 -22.67 -0.92
C ALA A 619 -6.50 -23.06 0.56
N ALA A 620 -7.75 -23.40 0.92
CA ALA A 620 -8.05 -23.95 2.24
C ALA A 620 -7.27 -25.26 2.49
N VAL A 621 -7.29 -26.20 1.53
CA VAL A 621 -6.55 -27.46 1.63
C VAL A 621 -5.05 -27.24 1.75
N GLU A 622 -4.48 -26.30 0.99
CA GLU A 622 -3.04 -26.01 1.05
C GLU A 622 -2.62 -25.46 2.43
N VAL A 623 -3.39 -24.52 3.00
CA VAL A 623 -3.09 -23.95 4.32
C VAL A 623 -3.28 -24.98 5.42
N LEU A 624 -4.42 -25.65 5.45
CA LEU A 624 -4.74 -26.65 6.48
C LEU A 624 -3.81 -27.87 6.40
N GLY A 625 -3.36 -28.25 5.20
CA GLY A 625 -2.41 -29.34 5.02
C GLY A 625 -0.99 -29.04 5.51
N ARG A 626 -0.65 -27.77 5.73
CA ARG A 626 0.61 -27.34 6.36
C ARG A 626 0.51 -27.14 7.87
N ALA A 627 -0.68 -27.10 8.42
CA ALA A 627 -0.91 -26.96 9.86
C ALA A 627 -0.65 -28.29 10.58
N THR A 628 -0.38 -28.23 11.88
CA THR A 628 -0.30 -29.43 12.71
C THR A 628 -1.66 -30.14 12.70
N PRO A 629 -1.72 -31.43 12.33
CA PRO A 629 -3.00 -32.13 12.20
C PRO A 629 -3.65 -32.35 13.58
N ASP A 630 -4.78 -31.69 13.79
CA ASP A 630 -5.68 -31.91 14.93
C ASP A 630 -7.12 -32.19 14.45
N ALA A 631 -8.04 -32.42 15.39
CA ALA A 631 -9.42 -32.75 15.08
C ALA A 631 -10.11 -31.69 14.20
N LEU A 632 -9.88 -30.40 14.47
CA LEU A 632 -10.50 -29.30 13.72
C LEU A 632 -9.88 -29.14 12.33
N THR A 633 -8.55 -29.24 12.20
CA THR A 633 -7.87 -29.22 10.88
C THR A 633 -8.42 -30.34 9.99
N LEU A 634 -8.59 -31.53 10.55
CA LEU A 634 -9.09 -32.70 9.81
C LEU A 634 -10.57 -32.58 9.45
N ASP A 635 -11.41 -32.00 10.32
CA ASP A 635 -12.80 -31.68 10.00
C ASP A 635 -12.89 -30.67 8.84
N LEU A 636 -12.11 -29.58 8.91
CA LEU A 636 -12.07 -28.56 7.86
C LEU A 636 -11.54 -29.10 6.52
N LEU A 637 -10.50 -29.94 6.54
CA LEU A 637 -10.00 -30.63 5.35
C LEU A 637 -11.05 -31.57 4.77
N GLY A 638 -11.74 -32.34 5.61
CA GLY A 638 -12.84 -33.22 5.20
C GLY A 638 -13.95 -32.43 4.52
N GLY A 639 -14.38 -31.32 5.11
CA GLY A 639 -15.36 -30.40 4.52
C GLY A 639 -14.91 -29.82 3.18
N CYS A 640 -13.62 -29.49 3.03
CA CYS A 640 -13.06 -29.05 1.75
C CYS A 640 -13.16 -30.14 0.67
N TYR A 641 -12.72 -31.37 0.97
CA TYR A 641 -12.75 -32.49 0.01
C TYR A 641 -14.17 -32.89 -0.36
N GLN A 642 -15.11 -32.81 0.59
CA GLN A 642 -16.53 -33.06 0.33
C GLN A 642 -17.11 -32.07 -0.67
N ARG A 643 -16.78 -30.77 -0.55
CA ARG A 643 -17.19 -29.72 -1.51
C ARG A 643 -16.47 -29.81 -2.85
N LEU A 644 -15.27 -30.39 -2.89
CA LEU A 644 -14.52 -30.70 -4.11
C LEU A 644 -15.03 -31.95 -4.85
N GLY A 645 -16.07 -32.63 -4.35
CA GLY A 645 -16.58 -33.87 -4.95
C GLY A 645 -15.67 -35.08 -4.73
N ARG A 646 -14.85 -35.08 -3.66
CA ARG A 646 -13.98 -36.20 -3.27
C ARG A 646 -14.41 -36.79 -1.91
N PRO A 647 -15.59 -37.41 -1.83
CA PRO A 647 -16.15 -37.91 -0.57
C PRO A 647 -15.30 -38.99 0.12
N ASP A 648 -14.59 -39.85 -0.63
CA ASP A 648 -13.70 -40.86 -0.03
C ASP A 648 -12.54 -40.24 0.75
N ALA A 649 -11.92 -39.19 0.19
CA ALA A 649 -10.88 -38.43 0.89
C ALA A 649 -11.45 -37.72 2.12
N ALA A 650 -12.66 -37.17 2.04
CA ALA A 650 -13.33 -36.53 3.17
C ALA A 650 -13.54 -37.52 4.33
N ILE A 651 -14.05 -38.72 4.05
CA ILE A 651 -14.25 -39.79 5.04
C ILE A 651 -12.95 -40.14 5.76
N GLN A 652 -11.84 -40.28 5.03
CA GLN A 652 -10.53 -40.59 5.61
C GLN A 652 -10.08 -39.50 6.60
N HIS A 653 -10.27 -38.22 6.25
CA HIS A 653 -9.94 -37.11 7.14
C HIS A 653 -10.82 -37.08 8.38
N PHE A 654 -12.15 -37.25 8.24
CA PHE A 654 -13.06 -37.29 9.40
C PHE A 654 -12.75 -38.46 10.35
N GLN A 655 -12.50 -39.66 9.81
CA GLN A 655 -12.10 -40.83 10.62
C GLN A 655 -10.77 -40.61 11.34
N ARG A 656 -9.81 -39.94 10.69
CA ARG A 656 -8.56 -39.55 11.36
C ARG A 656 -8.81 -38.52 12.45
N GLY A 657 -9.70 -37.56 12.24
CA GLY A 657 -10.11 -36.56 13.24
C GLY A 657 -10.75 -37.20 14.46
N LEU A 658 -11.64 -38.19 14.26
CA LEU A 658 -12.28 -38.94 15.35
C LEU A 658 -11.29 -39.75 16.21
N ARG A 659 -10.11 -40.07 15.70
CA ARG A 659 -9.03 -40.72 16.49
C ARG A 659 -8.21 -39.72 17.32
N LEU A 660 -8.27 -38.43 16.99
CA LEU A 660 -7.53 -37.37 17.68
C LEU A 660 -8.41 -36.53 18.61
N VAL A 661 -9.72 -36.67 18.53
CA VAL A 661 -10.66 -35.84 19.28
C VAL A 661 -10.86 -36.39 20.69
N ASN A 662 -10.79 -35.50 21.69
CA ASN A 662 -11.09 -35.81 23.09
C ASN A 662 -12.27 -35.00 23.65
N GLU A 663 -12.75 -34.01 22.89
CA GLU A 663 -13.80 -33.09 23.30
C GLU A 663 -15.17 -33.50 22.70
N PRO A 664 -16.22 -33.71 23.52
CA PRO A 664 -17.53 -34.19 23.06
C PRO A 664 -18.16 -33.32 21.95
N ALA A 665 -17.97 -31.99 22.02
CA ALA A 665 -18.49 -31.07 21.01
C ALA A 665 -17.80 -31.25 19.65
N ALA A 666 -16.49 -31.49 19.64
CA ALA A 666 -15.75 -31.73 18.41
C ALA A 666 -16.04 -33.14 17.85
N GLU A 667 -16.23 -34.15 18.72
CA GLU A 667 -16.63 -35.49 18.31
C GLU A 667 -18.01 -35.47 17.64
N ALA A 668 -18.99 -34.76 18.22
CA ALA A 668 -20.33 -34.63 17.66
C ALA A 668 -20.30 -33.98 16.27
N ARG A 669 -19.51 -32.92 16.08
CA ARG A 669 -19.31 -32.27 14.77
C ARG A 669 -18.70 -33.22 13.75
N LEU A 670 -17.58 -33.88 14.08
CA LEU A 670 -16.92 -34.83 13.18
C LEU A 670 -17.81 -36.01 12.79
N LEU A 671 -18.57 -36.57 13.74
CA LEU A 671 -19.54 -37.65 13.47
C LEU A 671 -20.65 -37.16 12.53
N SER A 672 -21.13 -35.93 12.72
CA SER A 672 -22.15 -35.34 11.84
C SER A 672 -21.62 -35.10 10.42
N SER A 673 -20.41 -34.56 10.28
CA SER A 673 -19.71 -34.36 9.01
C SER A 673 -19.46 -35.69 8.27
N LEU A 674 -19.00 -36.71 9.00
CA LEU A 674 -18.79 -38.07 8.47
C LEU A 674 -20.10 -38.70 8.00
N GLY A 675 -21.15 -38.60 8.80
CA GLY A 675 -22.48 -39.11 8.45
C GLY A 675 -23.03 -38.48 7.17
N GLU A 676 -22.89 -37.16 7.02
CA GLU A 676 -23.31 -36.45 5.81
C GLU A 676 -22.46 -36.84 4.59
N ALA A 677 -21.16 -37.05 4.74
CA ALA A 677 -20.30 -37.53 3.66
C ALA A 677 -20.68 -38.94 3.20
N LEU A 678 -20.96 -39.85 4.14
CA LEU A 678 -21.42 -41.22 3.86
C LEU A 678 -22.79 -41.25 3.19
N ARG A 679 -23.71 -40.37 3.60
CA ARG A 679 -25.03 -40.22 2.98
C ARG A 679 -24.91 -39.83 1.50
N ARG A 680 -24.05 -38.86 1.19
CA ARG A 680 -23.79 -38.43 -0.20
C ARG A 680 -23.17 -39.53 -1.06
N LEU A 681 -22.43 -40.45 -0.46
CA LEU A 681 -21.84 -41.61 -1.13
C LEU A 681 -22.81 -42.80 -1.26
N GLY A 682 -24.03 -42.70 -0.72
CA GLY A 682 -25.03 -43.77 -0.72
C GLY A 682 -24.83 -44.85 0.35
N ARG A 683 -23.89 -44.67 1.31
CA ARG A 683 -23.68 -45.61 2.43
C ARG A 683 -24.64 -45.31 3.58
N LEU A 684 -25.93 -45.48 3.32
CA LEU A 684 -27.00 -44.96 4.17
C LEU A 684 -27.03 -45.58 5.59
N ALA A 685 -26.71 -46.87 5.73
CA ALA A 685 -26.68 -47.53 7.03
C ALA A 685 -25.59 -46.95 7.96
N GLN A 686 -24.37 -46.80 7.44
CA GLN A 686 -23.25 -46.19 8.16
C GLN A 686 -23.52 -44.70 8.45
N ALA A 687 -24.11 -43.98 7.49
CA ALA A 687 -24.51 -42.59 7.69
C ALA A 687 -25.48 -42.44 8.87
N ARG A 688 -26.49 -43.32 8.96
CA ARG A 688 -27.46 -43.31 10.05
C ARG A 688 -26.81 -43.54 11.41
N GLU A 689 -25.91 -44.51 11.52
CA GLU A 689 -25.20 -44.83 12.77
C GLU A 689 -24.43 -43.62 13.31
N HIS A 690 -23.61 -43.00 12.46
CA HIS A 690 -22.82 -41.84 12.86
C HIS A 690 -23.68 -40.60 13.16
N LEU A 691 -24.73 -40.34 12.36
CA LEU A 691 -25.65 -39.23 12.61
C LEU A 691 -26.47 -39.42 13.91
N ALA A 692 -26.88 -40.65 14.23
CA ALA A 692 -27.60 -40.97 15.46
C ALA A 692 -26.70 -40.76 16.69
N ARG A 693 -25.45 -41.22 16.64
CA ARG A 693 -24.46 -40.99 17.70
C ARG A 693 -24.13 -39.50 17.86
N ALA A 694 -24.00 -38.76 16.76
CA ALA A 694 -23.82 -37.30 16.79
C ALA A 694 -25.03 -36.58 17.42
N LEU A 695 -26.26 -37.04 17.14
CA LEU A 695 -27.49 -36.50 17.71
C LEU A 695 -27.58 -36.73 19.22
N GLU A 696 -27.27 -37.94 19.68
CA GLU A 696 -27.25 -38.25 21.12
C GLU A 696 -26.22 -37.38 21.84
N LEU A 697 -25.00 -37.29 21.28
CA LEU A 697 -23.91 -36.53 21.89
C LEU A 697 -24.21 -35.02 21.91
N SER A 698 -24.73 -34.47 20.82
CA SER A 698 -25.11 -33.04 20.72
C SER A 698 -26.25 -32.66 21.68
N ARG A 699 -27.22 -33.55 21.90
CA ARG A 699 -28.28 -33.34 22.91
C ARG A 699 -27.72 -33.31 24.32
N ARG A 700 -26.80 -34.21 24.66
CA ARG A 700 -26.17 -34.29 25.99
C ARG A 700 -25.38 -33.03 26.35
N ILE A 701 -24.76 -32.38 25.36
CA ILE A 701 -23.94 -31.18 25.57
C ILE A 701 -24.70 -29.86 25.28
N GLY A 702 -25.97 -29.92 24.87
CA GLY A 702 -26.77 -28.74 24.55
C GLY A 702 -26.39 -28.03 23.24
N ASP A 703 -25.73 -28.70 22.30
CA ASP A 703 -25.39 -28.12 20.98
C ASP A 703 -26.61 -28.20 20.05
N HIS A 704 -27.44 -27.15 20.07
CA HIS A 704 -28.64 -27.05 19.25
C HIS A 704 -28.34 -27.01 17.74
N GLY A 705 -27.17 -26.50 17.33
CA GLY A 705 -26.78 -26.40 15.93
C GLY A 705 -26.52 -27.78 15.32
N VAL A 706 -25.68 -28.58 15.97
CA VAL A 706 -25.41 -29.96 15.54
C VAL A 706 -26.66 -30.82 15.67
N THR A 707 -27.47 -30.61 16.72
CA THR A 707 -28.76 -31.32 16.90
C THR A 707 -29.68 -31.10 15.70
N ALA A 708 -29.90 -29.84 15.31
CA ALA A 708 -30.76 -29.51 14.17
C ALA A 708 -30.21 -30.07 12.86
N HIS A 709 -28.90 -29.99 12.65
CA HIS A 709 -28.25 -30.57 11.48
C HIS A 709 -28.43 -32.09 11.40
N CYS A 710 -28.22 -32.81 12.51
CA CYS A 710 -28.38 -34.27 12.54
C CYS A 710 -29.83 -34.69 12.29
N LEU A 711 -30.81 -34.01 12.90
CA LEU A 711 -32.24 -34.27 12.67
C LEU A 711 -32.62 -34.06 11.20
N HIS A 712 -32.15 -32.97 10.60
CA HIS A 712 -32.36 -32.69 9.19
C HIS A 712 -31.76 -33.80 8.30
N SER A 713 -30.50 -34.16 8.52
CA SER A 713 -29.81 -35.17 7.73
C SER A 713 -30.42 -36.58 7.89
N LEU A 714 -30.87 -36.94 9.10
CA LEU A 714 -31.58 -38.21 9.36
C LEU A 714 -32.94 -38.26 8.68
N SER A 715 -33.68 -37.14 8.63
CA SER A 715 -34.99 -37.06 7.95
C SER A 715 -34.92 -37.32 6.44
N GLN A 716 -33.74 -37.13 5.84
CA GLN A 716 -33.49 -37.38 4.41
C GLN A 716 -33.11 -38.83 4.10
N LEU A 717 -32.95 -39.69 5.12
CA LEU A 717 -32.66 -41.11 4.93
C LEU A 717 -33.97 -41.89 4.69
N PRO A 718 -33.96 -42.92 3.83
CA PRO A 718 -35.15 -43.73 3.57
C PRO A 718 -35.68 -44.40 4.85
N SER A 719 -37.00 -44.35 5.04
CA SER A 719 -37.72 -44.95 6.17
C SER A 719 -37.64 -46.48 6.23
N THR A 720 -37.23 -47.13 5.13
CA THR A 720 -37.03 -48.59 5.03
C THR A 720 -35.82 -49.10 5.82
N LEU A 721 -34.97 -48.19 6.32
CA LEU A 721 -34.03 -48.49 7.41
C LEU A 721 -34.83 -48.43 8.73
N SER A 722 -35.52 -49.50 9.11
CA SER A 722 -36.36 -49.51 10.32
C SER A 722 -35.58 -49.24 11.63
N PRO A 723 -36.23 -48.70 12.68
CA PRO A 723 -35.56 -48.12 13.84
C PRO A 723 -35.39 -49.09 15.01
N ASN A 724 -34.23 -49.04 15.64
CA ASN A 724 -34.09 -49.14 17.10
C ASN A 724 -33.30 -47.89 17.53
N LEU A 725 -34.01 -46.84 17.91
CA LEU A 725 -33.47 -45.66 18.60
C LEU A 725 -34.42 -45.38 19.77
N PRO A 726 -33.97 -45.49 21.03
CA PRO A 726 -34.72 -45.01 22.19
C PRO A 726 -34.77 -43.48 22.26
#